data_AF-A0A6N7PUU9-F1
#
_entry.id   AF-A0A6N7PUU9-F1
#
_cell.length_a   1.000
_cell.length_b   1.000
_cell.length_c   1.000
_cell.angle_alpha   90.00
_cell.angle_beta   90.00
_cell.angle_gamma   90.00
#
_symmetry.space_group_name_H-M   'P 1'
#
loop_
_entity.id
_entity.type
_entity.pdbx_description
1 polymer ?
#
loop_
_entity_poly.entity_id
_entity_poly.type
_entity_poly.pdbx_seq_one_letter_code
_entity_poly.pdbx_strand_id
1 'polypeptide(L)'
;MDSASASCSACRRARESASTRCIAATRSPSRFAGCSRVFASASSLFARSSRAFASSSPLFASASRVFARSSPVFASASRVFASASPLFAASSRAFASSVPLFAASSRAFASSVPLFASSSRAFASSVPLFAGSVPLFAGSVPLFASAVPLFAGSVPLFAGSVPLFASAVPLFAASSRAAASSRASAPRDCRSTTITSTSAASTARRTRERPSIRRPTGEQHGAGWPGKANTCARTPISPRCPPSRRKRLAPPNEDYFYEALPFAETHPDHLGAVGALFGLRPAPPARCRLLEIGCATGGNVLPMAAAFPESRFVALDRAEDSLAVARKHAEGARLQNLALHLADVREFEDEPASFDYIVCHGVYSWIPDDARAALRRLVRRHLAPHGLAYISFNTLPGWHLRGALRDMLRREVGAEGSAAERVVKARAFLQFLGAAETLAADPARAWLASELQTLGQLADDYLLGEHLVAYNRAEYFSDFARDMQDAGLAFVTDAHVPLVLPERLGPAAAEAVRARSGGDVVAMQQSLDLLELRCFRRAVLCRDDVAISRRVSVDRLFPLVVASPLTPGATSPNLGEGVEETFLGPGGTISTDQATLKAALVALAARAPGGLPFDALAWEAGERLGLAAFEGEARARLARNLLGLYTKNALRLWASPKPVARGVSERPRAFSFARYQASVGSPFCTTLLHEGVQVDSFDRVILARMDGTRDAAALTEAALEEARRGEVSVEMNGAPCVSADVFAEITEQKLLRFARMGLLME
;
A
#
# COMPACT_ATOMS: atom_id res chain seq x y z
N MET A 1 -1.97 -52.56 -27.20
CA MET A 1 -0.58 -52.88 -26.84
C MET A 1 -0.58 -53.51 -25.47
N ASP A 2 0.27 -54.52 -25.32
CA ASP A 2 0.92 -55.01 -24.09
C ASP A 2 0.06 -55.37 -22.87
N SER A 3 -0.14 -56.67 -22.68
CA SER A 3 -0.46 -57.29 -21.40
C SER A 3 0.83 -57.59 -20.62
N ALA A 4 1.00 -57.05 -19.42
CA ALA A 4 2.11 -57.37 -18.53
C ALA A 4 1.68 -58.34 -17.43
N SER A 5 2.28 -59.53 -17.38
CA SER A 5 2.79 -60.20 -16.17
C SER A 5 3.19 -61.65 -16.45
N ALA A 6 4.43 -61.99 -16.12
CA ALA A 6 4.89 -63.36 -15.97
C ALA A 6 5.51 -63.51 -14.58
N SER A 7 5.18 -64.57 -13.85
CA SER A 7 6.05 -65.17 -12.83
C SER A 7 5.44 -66.47 -12.27
N CYS A 8 6.27 -67.51 -12.15
CA CYS A 8 6.17 -68.66 -11.25
C CYS A 8 4.91 -69.59 -11.31
N SER A 9 5.06 -70.90 -11.08
CA SER A 9 6.28 -71.70 -10.92
C SER A 9 6.07 -73.18 -11.29
N ALA A 10 7.08 -73.78 -11.92
CA ALA A 10 7.16 -75.22 -12.08
C ALA A 10 7.72 -75.84 -10.79
N CYS A 11 6.86 -76.32 -9.89
CA CYS A 11 7.29 -76.95 -8.64
C CYS A 11 6.45 -78.19 -8.24
N ARG A 12 6.35 -79.17 -9.15
CA ARG A 12 5.90 -80.54 -8.80
C ARG A 12 6.33 -81.65 -9.79
N ARG A 13 7.64 -81.73 -10.08
CA ARG A 13 8.29 -82.95 -10.62
C ARG A 13 9.49 -83.35 -9.73
N ALA A 14 9.20 -84.10 -8.67
CA ALA A 14 10.09 -84.93 -7.84
C ALA A 14 9.23 -85.56 -6.73
N ARG A 15 9.62 -86.73 -6.20
CA ARG A 15 8.91 -87.50 -5.16
C ARG A 15 7.55 -88.02 -5.63
N GLU A 16 7.51 -89.02 -6.52
CA GLU A 16 8.00 -90.41 -6.37
C GLU A 16 7.22 -91.17 -5.29
N SER A 17 6.59 -92.33 -5.53
CA SER A 17 7.00 -93.47 -6.38
C SER A 17 8.25 -94.21 -5.90
N ALA A 18 8.51 -94.19 -4.59
CA ALA A 18 9.19 -95.31 -3.93
C ALA A 18 8.28 -96.55 -4.03
N SER A 19 8.50 -97.39 -5.04
CA SER A 19 7.59 -98.47 -5.44
C SER A 19 8.27 -99.83 -5.35
N THR A 20 7.94 -100.63 -4.32
CA THR A 20 8.38 -102.03 -4.25
C THR A 20 7.35 -102.95 -3.59
N ARG A 21 6.50 -103.59 -4.42
CA ARG A 21 5.90 -104.95 -4.32
C ARG A 21 4.50 -105.01 -4.96
N CYS A 22 4.48 -105.29 -6.27
CA CYS A 22 3.34 -105.91 -6.95
C CYS A 22 3.40 -107.44 -6.70
N ILE A 23 2.41 -108.31 -6.96
CA ILE A 23 1.19 -108.31 -7.81
C ILE A 23 0.04 -108.90 -6.91
N ALA A 24 -1.27 -108.99 -7.21
CA ALA A 24 -2.01 -109.04 -8.47
C ALA A 24 -3.52 -108.69 -8.36
N ALA A 25 -4.15 -108.52 -9.53
CA ALA A 25 -5.55 -108.81 -9.88
C ALA A 25 -6.72 -108.47 -8.89
N THR A 26 -7.22 -107.23 -9.01
CA THR A 26 -8.66 -106.88 -9.19
C THR A 26 -9.73 -107.34 -8.16
N ARG A 27 -10.00 -106.49 -7.15
CA ARG A 27 -11.27 -106.31 -6.39
C ARG A 27 -11.43 -104.78 -6.12
N SER A 28 -12.59 -104.10 -6.13
CA SER A 28 -13.88 -104.24 -5.41
C SER A 28 -13.80 -104.08 -3.89
N PRO A 29 -14.79 -103.45 -3.20
CA PRO A 29 -15.68 -102.34 -3.63
C PRO A 29 -16.01 -101.33 -2.49
N SER A 30 -15.32 -100.18 -2.38
CA SER A 30 -15.48 -99.27 -1.21
C SER A 30 -15.83 -97.79 -1.49
N ARG A 31 -15.92 -97.35 -2.76
CA ARG A 31 -16.02 -95.92 -3.11
C ARG A 31 -17.39 -95.25 -2.90
N PHE A 32 -18.47 -95.99 -2.64
CA PHE A 32 -19.83 -95.44 -2.63
C PHE A 32 -20.25 -94.69 -1.36
N ALA A 33 -19.64 -94.97 -0.20
CA ALA A 33 -20.05 -94.36 1.07
C ALA A 33 -19.63 -92.88 1.24
N GLY A 34 -18.63 -92.41 0.48
CA GLY A 34 -18.17 -91.02 0.54
C GLY A 34 -19.03 -90.03 -0.26
N CYS A 35 -19.54 -90.46 -1.42
CA CYS A 35 -20.25 -89.59 -2.36
C CYS A 35 -21.58 -89.05 -1.83
N SER A 36 -22.29 -89.82 -0.99
CA SER A 36 -23.58 -89.43 -0.41
C SER A 36 -23.50 -88.19 0.49
N ARG A 37 -22.42 -88.05 1.29
CA ARG A 37 -22.18 -86.87 2.13
C ARG A 37 -21.86 -85.61 1.30
N VAL A 38 -21.22 -85.78 0.14
CA VAL A 38 -20.90 -84.68 -0.79
C VAL A 38 -22.16 -84.21 -1.53
N PHE A 39 -23.02 -85.13 -1.98
CA PHE A 39 -24.30 -84.77 -2.59
C PHE A 39 -25.25 -84.08 -1.59
N ALA A 40 -25.34 -84.56 -0.34
CA ALA A 40 -26.19 -83.94 0.68
C ALA A 40 -25.76 -82.49 1.00
N SER A 41 -24.46 -82.22 1.10
CA SER A 41 -23.95 -80.87 1.35
C SER A 41 -24.12 -79.94 0.14
N ALA A 42 -23.92 -80.44 -1.09
CA ALA A 42 -24.22 -79.71 -2.33
C ALA A 42 -25.70 -79.31 -2.44
N SER A 43 -26.63 -80.23 -2.17
CA SER A 43 -28.07 -79.91 -2.12
C SER A 43 -28.41 -78.84 -1.07
N SER A 44 -27.72 -78.87 0.09
CA SER A 44 -27.89 -77.84 1.13
C SER A 44 -27.37 -76.45 0.74
N LEU A 45 -26.46 -76.37 -0.23
CA LEU A 45 -25.97 -75.12 -0.82
C LEU A 45 -26.96 -74.62 -1.89
N PHE A 46 -27.40 -75.49 -2.80
CA PHE A 46 -28.40 -75.14 -3.82
C PHE A 46 -29.70 -74.61 -3.18
N ALA A 47 -30.21 -75.29 -2.14
CA ALA A 47 -31.38 -74.86 -1.38
C ALA A 47 -31.15 -73.60 -0.50
N ARG A 48 -29.92 -73.07 -0.41
CA ARG A 48 -29.61 -71.75 0.15
C ARG A 48 -29.54 -70.70 -0.96
N SER A 49 -28.88 -70.99 -2.08
CA SER A 49 -28.83 -70.12 -3.26
C SER A 49 -30.21 -69.81 -3.83
N SER A 50 -31.11 -70.80 -3.93
CA SER A 50 -32.49 -70.57 -4.37
C SER A 50 -33.29 -69.66 -3.42
N ARG A 51 -33.01 -69.70 -2.11
CA ARG A 51 -33.63 -68.78 -1.14
C ARG A 51 -33.07 -67.36 -1.26
N ALA A 52 -31.76 -67.21 -1.48
CA ALA A 52 -31.14 -65.92 -1.78
C ALA A 52 -31.70 -65.30 -3.07
N PHE A 53 -31.95 -66.12 -4.10
CA PHE A 53 -32.56 -65.69 -5.36
C PHE A 53 -34.02 -65.24 -5.15
N ALA A 54 -34.82 -66.02 -4.41
CA ALA A 54 -36.19 -65.63 -4.04
C ALA A 54 -36.25 -64.31 -3.26
N SER A 55 -35.33 -64.07 -2.31
CA SER A 55 -35.26 -62.81 -1.55
C SER A 55 -34.83 -61.59 -2.38
N SER A 56 -34.29 -61.79 -3.59
CA SER A 56 -33.85 -60.69 -4.47
C SER A 56 -34.91 -60.24 -5.49
N SER A 57 -35.97 -61.02 -5.71
CA SER A 57 -37.09 -60.65 -6.60
C SER A 57 -37.75 -59.29 -6.28
N PRO A 58 -37.94 -58.87 -5.00
CA PRO A 58 -38.45 -57.53 -4.68
C PRO A 58 -37.52 -56.38 -5.11
N LEU A 59 -36.20 -56.61 -5.16
CA LEU A 59 -35.22 -55.62 -5.58
C LEU A 59 -35.27 -55.43 -7.11
N PHE A 60 -35.36 -56.51 -7.89
CA PHE A 60 -35.58 -56.42 -9.34
C PHE A 60 -36.90 -55.71 -9.67
N ALA A 61 -38.00 -56.05 -8.98
CA ALA A 61 -39.28 -55.36 -9.14
C ALA A 61 -39.20 -53.85 -8.83
N SER A 62 -38.35 -53.45 -7.87
CA SER A 62 -38.13 -52.04 -7.54
C SER A 62 -37.24 -51.35 -8.58
N ALA A 63 -36.20 -52.00 -9.08
CA ALA A 63 -35.36 -51.49 -10.16
C ALA A 63 -36.17 -51.24 -11.46
N SER A 64 -37.08 -52.15 -11.82
CA SER A 64 -37.99 -51.96 -12.96
C SER A 64 -38.92 -50.75 -12.78
N ARG A 65 -39.40 -50.48 -11.56
CA ARG A 65 -40.21 -49.28 -11.26
C ARG A 65 -39.39 -47.99 -11.33
N VAL A 66 -38.10 -48.03 -10.96
CA VAL A 66 -37.19 -46.89 -11.12
C VAL A 66 -36.94 -46.59 -12.61
N PHE A 67 -36.70 -47.62 -13.43
CA PHE A 67 -36.58 -47.47 -14.89
C PHE A 67 -37.86 -46.94 -15.55
N ALA A 68 -39.03 -47.43 -15.13
CA ALA A 68 -40.31 -46.90 -15.61
C ALA A 68 -40.51 -45.42 -15.24
N ARG A 69 -40.05 -45.00 -14.05
CA ARG A 69 -40.12 -43.60 -13.58
C ARG A 69 -39.09 -42.66 -14.21
N SER A 70 -38.00 -43.15 -14.79
CA SER A 70 -37.01 -42.31 -15.48
C SER A 70 -37.30 -42.12 -16.98
N SER A 71 -38.15 -42.95 -17.60
CA SER A 71 -38.58 -42.80 -19.00
C SER A 71 -39.10 -41.38 -19.36
N PRO A 72 -39.94 -40.70 -18.54
CA PRO A 72 -40.35 -39.32 -18.80
C PRO A 72 -39.19 -38.31 -18.80
N VAL A 73 -38.13 -38.56 -18.03
CA VAL A 73 -36.95 -37.68 -17.94
C VAL A 73 -36.15 -37.76 -19.25
N PHE A 74 -35.95 -38.95 -19.81
CA PHE A 74 -35.36 -39.12 -21.13
C PHE A 74 -36.23 -38.48 -22.23
N ALA A 75 -37.55 -38.64 -22.17
CA ALA A 75 -38.47 -38.00 -23.11
C ALA A 75 -38.51 -36.46 -23.01
N SER A 76 -38.11 -35.88 -21.87
CA SER A 76 -37.87 -34.43 -21.74
C SER A 76 -36.49 -34.04 -22.26
N ALA A 77 -35.43 -34.81 -21.97
CA ALA A 77 -34.09 -34.57 -22.50
C ALA A 77 -34.07 -34.56 -24.04
N SER A 78 -34.73 -35.53 -24.69
CA SER A 78 -34.89 -35.54 -26.16
C SER A 78 -35.63 -34.32 -26.70
N ARG A 79 -36.60 -33.76 -25.96
CA ARG A 79 -37.27 -32.51 -26.32
C ARG A 79 -36.38 -31.30 -26.17
N VAL A 80 -35.51 -31.25 -25.14
CA VAL A 80 -34.49 -30.20 -24.98
C VAL A 80 -33.50 -30.23 -26.15
N PHE A 81 -32.99 -31.41 -26.53
CA PHE A 81 -32.13 -31.55 -27.72
C PHE A 81 -32.84 -31.15 -29.03
N ALA A 82 -34.11 -31.49 -29.20
CA ALA A 82 -34.89 -31.03 -30.35
C ALA A 82 -35.03 -29.49 -30.37
N SER A 83 -35.29 -28.86 -29.22
CA SER A 83 -35.37 -27.40 -29.10
C SER A 83 -34.03 -26.66 -29.24
N ALA A 84 -32.90 -27.35 -29.05
CA ALA A 84 -31.56 -26.80 -29.28
C ALA A 84 -31.16 -26.81 -30.77
N SER A 85 -31.76 -27.68 -31.58
CA SER A 85 -31.42 -27.82 -33.01
C SER A 85 -31.56 -26.53 -33.84
N PRO A 86 -32.59 -25.68 -33.66
CA PRO A 86 -32.68 -24.37 -34.29
C PRO A 86 -31.56 -23.40 -33.89
N LEU A 87 -31.04 -23.48 -32.65
CA LEU A 87 -29.93 -22.64 -32.17
C LEU A 87 -28.61 -23.07 -32.83
N PHE A 88 -28.33 -24.37 -32.93
CA PHE A 88 -27.18 -24.85 -33.71
C PHE A 88 -27.28 -24.41 -35.19
N ALA A 89 -28.47 -24.54 -35.80
CA ALA A 89 -28.69 -24.06 -37.17
C ALA A 89 -28.61 -22.53 -37.33
N ALA A 90 -28.76 -21.75 -36.25
CA ALA A 90 -28.50 -20.31 -36.25
C ALA A 90 -26.98 -20.03 -36.13
N SER A 91 -26.28 -20.71 -35.21
CA SER A 91 -24.82 -20.61 -35.06
C SER A 91 -24.06 -21.01 -36.33
N SER A 92 -24.48 -22.07 -37.03
CA SER A 92 -23.88 -22.46 -38.31
C SER A 92 -24.11 -21.43 -39.42
N ARG A 93 -25.25 -20.71 -39.42
CA ARG A 93 -25.50 -19.60 -40.35
C ARG A 93 -24.68 -18.36 -39.99
N ALA A 94 -24.54 -18.04 -38.70
CA ALA A 94 -23.64 -16.99 -38.24
C ALA A 94 -22.19 -17.26 -38.66
N PHE A 95 -21.71 -18.50 -38.48
CA PHE A 95 -20.39 -18.93 -38.94
C PHE A 95 -20.25 -18.86 -40.47
N ALA A 96 -21.24 -19.32 -41.23
CA ALA A 96 -21.23 -19.17 -42.69
C ALA A 96 -21.19 -17.69 -43.14
N SER A 97 -21.81 -16.77 -42.37
CA SER A 97 -21.80 -15.34 -42.65
C SER A 97 -20.48 -14.62 -42.28
N SER A 98 -19.60 -15.23 -41.47
CA SER A 98 -18.29 -14.66 -41.15
C SER A 98 -17.17 -15.09 -42.11
N VAL A 99 -17.36 -16.18 -42.86
CA VAL A 99 -16.40 -16.63 -43.90
C VAL A 99 -16.11 -15.55 -44.97
N PRO A 100 -17.11 -14.81 -45.52
CA PRO A 100 -16.84 -13.70 -46.43
C PRO A 100 -16.02 -12.56 -45.82
N LEU A 101 -16.22 -12.25 -44.53
CA LEU A 101 -15.45 -11.24 -43.81
C LEU A 101 -14.00 -11.70 -43.60
N PHE A 102 -13.79 -12.98 -43.26
CA PHE A 102 -12.44 -13.55 -43.15
C PHE A 102 -11.72 -13.52 -44.51
N ALA A 103 -12.41 -13.89 -45.59
CA ALA A 103 -11.89 -13.83 -46.96
C ALA A 103 -11.67 -12.40 -47.48
N ALA A 104 -12.32 -11.38 -46.89
CA ALA A 104 -12.01 -9.97 -47.14
C ALA A 104 -10.74 -9.55 -46.40
N SER A 105 -10.61 -9.90 -45.12
CA SER A 105 -9.39 -9.66 -44.32
C SER A 105 -8.15 -10.33 -44.92
N SER A 106 -8.26 -11.56 -45.44
CA SER A 106 -7.16 -12.22 -46.16
C SER A 106 -6.77 -11.51 -47.46
N ARG A 107 -7.72 -10.88 -48.17
CA ARG A 107 -7.43 -10.04 -49.35
C ARG A 107 -6.79 -8.70 -48.98
N ALA A 108 -7.24 -8.06 -47.91
CA ALA A 108 -6.58 -6.89 -47.34
C ALA A 108 -5.13 -7.20 -46.95
N PHE A 109 -4.88 -8.33 -46.28
CA PHE A 109 -3.52 -8.79 -45.95
C PHE A 109 -2.69 -9.09 -47.20
N ALA A 110 -3.24 -9.78 -48.21
CA ALA A 110 -2.53 -10.01 -49.47
C ALA A 110 -2.18 -8.68 -50.19
N SER A 111 -3.03 -7.65 -50.08
CA SER A 111 -2.79 -6.33 -50.67
C SER A 111 -1.72 -5.50 -49.94
N SER A 112 -1.34 -5.84 -48.70
CA SER A 112 -0.26 -5.15 -47.97
C SER A 112 1.13 -5.76 -48.21
N VAL A 113 1.21 -6.99 -48.72
CA VAL A 113 2.49 -7.65 -49.05
C VAL A 113 3.34 -6.85 -50.08
N PRO A 114 2.77 -6.28 -51.17
CA PRO A 114 3.54 -5.42 -52.08
C PRO A 114 4.09 -4.15 -51.44
N LEU A 115 3.39 -3.58 -50.45
CA LEU A 115 3.85 -2.41 -49.69
C LEU A 115 5.04 -2.80 -48.79
N PHE A 116 4.94 -3.93 -48.08
CA PHE A 116 6.07 -4.47 -47.31
C PHE A 116 7.29 -4.75 -48.19
N ALA A 117 7.10 -5.41 -49.33
CA ALA A 117 8.17 -5.68 -50.29
C ALA A 117 8.81 -4.40 -50.86
N SER A 118 8.04 -3.31 -50.99
CA SER A 118 8.55 -2.00 -51.40
C SER A 118 9.37 -1.35 -50.29
N SER A 119 8.91 -1.39 -49.03
CA SER A 119 9.68 -0.91 -47.87
C SER A 119 10.99 -1.69 -47.67
N SER A 120 10.97 -3.02 -47.85
CA SER A 120 12.19 -3.84 -47.82
C SER A 120 13.17 -3.48 -48.95
N ARG A 121 12.67 -3.12 -50.13
CA ARG A 121 13.50 -2.67 -51.27
C ARG A 121 14.09 -1.28 -51.04
N ALA A 122 13.34 -0.37 -50.43
CA ALA A 122 13.84 0.93 -49.99
C ALA A 122 14.93 0.76 -48.91
N PHE A 123 14.72 -0.11 -47.92
CA PHE A 123 15.74 -0.43 -46.91
C PHE A 123 17.01 -1.01 -47.54
N ALA A 124 16.89 -1.98 -48.45
CA ALA A 124 18.02 -2.53 -49.21
C ALA A 124 18.79 -1.46 -50.00
N SER A 125 18.10 -0.47 -50.60
CA SER A 125 18.75 0.65 -51.30
C SER A 125 19.49 1.64 -50.39
N SER A 126 19.26 1.59 -49.07
CA SER A 126 20.00 2.40 -48.09
C SER A 126 21.31 1.76 -47.62
N VAL A 127 21.46 0.44 -47.78
CA VAL A 127 22.67 -0.29 -47.35
C VAL A 127 23.96 0.17 -48.05
N PRO A 128 23.98 0.46 -49.37
CA PRO A 128 25.18 1.01 -50.03
C PRO A 128 25.58 2.40 -49.50
N LEU A 129 24.61 3.24 -49.10
CA LEU A 129 24.89 4.55 -48.51
C LEU A 129 25.55 4.41 -47.12
N PHE A 130 25.10 3.42 -46.33
CA PHE A 130 25.75 3.08 -45.06
C PHE A 130 27.14 2.45 -45.26
N ALA A 131 27.32 1.60 -46.29
CA ALA A 131 28.64 1.07 -46.62
C ALA A 131 29.63 2.17 -47.05
N GLY A 132 29.15 3.21 -47.74
CA GLY A 132 29.94 4.37 -48.16
C GLY A 132 30.45 5.27 -47.01
N SER A 133 29.86 5.20 -45.81
CA SER A 133 30.32 5.99 -44.66
C SER A 133 31.43 5.29 -43.85
N VAL A 134 31.58 3.97 -43.97
CA VAL A 134 32.59 3.19 -43.23
C VAL A 134 34.04 3.61 -43.56
N PRO A 135 34.42 3.87 -44.83
CA PRO A 135 35.77 4.35 -45.16
C PRO A 135 36.09 5.73 -44.57
N LEU A 136 35.09 6.63 -44.48
CA LEU A 136 35.25 7.95 -43.86
C LEU A 136 35.50 7.82 -42.35
N PHE A 137 34.79 6.91 -41.68
CA PHE A 137 35.03 6.61 -40.26
C PHE A 137 36.41 5.96 -40.05
N ALA A 138 36.80 5.00 -40.90
CA ALA A 138 38.12 4.38 -40.86
C ALA A 138 39.26 5.40 -41.06
N GLY A 139 39.07 6.40 -41.95
CA GLY A 139 40.04 7.48 -42.18
C GLY A 139 40.26 8.40 -40.97
N SER A 140 39.34 8.44 -40.00
CA SER A 140 39.50 9.23 -38.77
C SER A 140 40.29 8.52 -37.66
N VAL A 141 40.44 7.20 -37.74
CA VAL A 141 41.13 6.39 -36.71
C VAL A 141 42.63 6.71 -36.60
N PRO A 142 43.41 6.88 -37.70
CA PRO A 142 44.82 7.27 -37.62
C PRO A 142 45.03 8.64 -36.97
N LEU A 143 44.11 9.60 -37.19
CA LEU A 143 44.17 10.92 -36.55
C LEU A 143 43.99 10.80 -35.03
N PHE A 144 43.00 10.03 -34.57
CA PHE A 144 42.85 9.75 -33.14
C PHE A 144 44.07 9.01 -32.54
N ALA A 145 44.60 8.00 -33.25
CA ALA A 145 45.81 7.29 -32.83
C ALA A 145 47.03 8.22 -32.70
N SER A 146 47.17 9.22 -33.58
CA SER A 146 48.27 10.21 -33.53
C SER A 146 48.21 11.15 -32.32
N ALA A 147 47.03 11.33 -31.69
CA ALA A 147 46.86 12.16 -30.50
C ALA A 147 47.23 11.42 -29.20
N VAL A 148 47.20 10.09 -29.17
CA VAL A 148 47.46 9.29 -27.96
C VAL A 148 48.88 9.49 -27.40
N PRO A 149 49.98 9.53 -28.20
CA PRO A 149 51.32 9.82 -27.69
C PRO A 149 51.46 11.22 -27.07
N LEU A 150 50.77 12.23 -27.62
CA LEU A 150 50.76 13.59 -27.07
C LEU A 150 50.07 13.64 -25.71
N PHE A 151 48.97 12.89 -25.53
CA PHE A 151 48.32 12.75 -24.24
C PHE A 151 49.16 11.93 -23.24
N ALA A 152 49.79 10.84 -23.69
CA ALA A 152 50.68 10.04 -22.84
C ALA A 152 51.90 10.83 -22.36
N GLY A 153 52.44 11.73 -23.19
CA GLY A 153 53.56 12.62 -22.85
C GLY A 153 53.25 13.67 -21.78
N SER A 154 51.98 14.00 -21.51
CA SER A 154 51.60 14.95 -20.46
C SER A 154 51.44 14.30 -19.08
N VAL A 155 51.23 12.97 -19.02
CA VAL A 155 51.02 12.24 -17.76
C VAL A 155 52.23 12.33 -16.81
N PRO A 156 53.51 12.22 -17.25
CA PRO A 156 54.67 12.40 -16.37
C PRO A 156 54.79 13.82 -15.80
N LEU A 157 54.39 14.85 -16.56
CA LEU A 157 54.39 16.24 -16.10
C LEU A 157 53.31 16.46 -15.03
N PHE A 158 52.12 15.87 -15.21
CA PHE A 158 51.08 15.89 -14.19
C PHE A 158 51.51 15.13 -12.94
N ALA A 159 52.07 13.93 -13.08
CA ALA A 159 52.58 13.12 -11.97
C ALA A 159 53.71 13.83 -11.19
N GLY A 160 54.62 14.52 -11.88
CA GLY A 160 55.69 15.32 -11.27
C GLY A 160 55.20 16.54 -10.48
N SER A 161 53.98 17.02 -10.74
CA SER A 161 53.36 18.12 -9.98
C SER A 161 52.68 17.67 -8.67
N VAL A 162 52.36 16.37 -8.52
CA VAL A 162 51.68 15.84 -7.32
C VAL A 162 52.54 15.97 -6.05
N PRO A 163 53.86 15.65 -6.04
CA PRO A 163 54.72 15.90 -4.88
C PRO A 163 54.84 17.39 -4.52
N LEU A 164 54.84 18.29 -5.51
CA LEU A 164 54.87 19.73 -5.28
C LEU A 164 53.58 20.20 -4.60
N PHE A 165 52.42 19.78 -5.09
CA PHE A 165 51.13 20.05 -4.42
C PHE A 165 51.08 19.45 -3.01
N ALA A 166 51.54 18.21 -2.82
CA ALA A 166 51.61 17.59 -1.50
C ALA A 166 52.52 18.37 -0.53
N SER A 167 53.65 18.90 -1.01
CA SER A 167 54.55 19.75 -0.22
C SER A 167 53.96 21.12 0.16
N ALA A 168 52.95 21.59 -0.57
CA ALA A 168 52.23 22.82 -0.27
C ALA A 168 51.11 22.66 0.79
N VAL A 169 50.63 21.43 1.05
CA VAL A 169 49.56 21.18 2.04
C VAL A 169 49.97 21.58 3.47
N PRO A 170 51.19 21.25 3.97
CA PRO A 170 51.66 21.75 5.26
C PRO A 170 51.78 23.28 5.34
N LEU A 171 52.12 23.94 4.22
CA LEU A 171 52.21 25.40 4.14
C LEU A 171 50.82 26.05 4.25
N PHE A 172 49.81 25.56 3.54
CA PHE A 172 48.42 26.02 3.71
C PHE A 172 47.85 25.73 5.11
N ALA A 173 48.25 24.62 5.73
CA ALA A 173 47.90 24.31 7.13
C ALA A 173 48.63 25.22 8.15
N ALA A 174 49.78 25.80 7.78
CA ALA A 174 50.45 26.83 8.57
C ALA A 174 49.79 28.21 8.39
N SER A 175 49.46 28.60 7.15
CA SER A 175 48.78 29.88 6.84
C SER A 175 47.42 30.00 7.53
N SER A 176 46.61 28.93 7.56
CA SER A 176 45.31 28.94 8.24
C SER A 176 45.43 29.04 9.76
N ARG A 177 46.51 28.50 10.37
CA ARG A 177 46.82 28.72 11.80
C ARG A 177 47.35 30.13 12.07
N ALA A 178 48.15 30.70 11.17
CA ALA A 178 48.65 32.06 11.30
C ALA A 178 47.51 33.11 11.29
N ALA A 179 46.46 32.89 10.50
CA ALA A 179 45.25 33.72 10.51
C ALA A 179 44.44 33.62 11.82
N ALA A 180 44.48 32.47 12.50
CA ALA A 180 43.80 32.27 13.79
C ALA A 180 44.53 32.92 14.98
N SER A 181 45.84 33.19 14.86
CA SER A 181 46.66 33.80 15.91
C SER A 181 46.93 35.30 15.75
N SER A 182 46.46 35.94 14.66
CA SER A 182 46.77 37.34 14.34
C SER A 182 45.92 38.39 15.07
N ARG A 183 45.22 38.01 16.15
CA ARG A 183 44.45 38.93 17.01
C ARG A 183 44.74 38.82 18.51
N ALA A 184 45.98 38.48 18.90
CA ALA A 184 46.51 38.79 20.24
C ALA A 184 48.06 38.77 20.31
N SER A 185 48.68 39.93 20.17
CA SER A 185 50.06 40.22 20.59
C SER A 185 50.06 41.62 21.20
N ALA A 186 50.73 41.95 22.31
CA ALA A 186 51.70 41.23 23.16
C ALA A 186 51.63 41.84 24.60
N PRO A 187 52.59 41.71 25.54
CA PRO A 187 53.79 40.84 25.58
C PRO A 187 54.11 40.14 26.94
N ARG A 188 54.92 39.06 26.87
CA ARG A 188 55.90 38.57 27.90
C ARG A 188 55.33 37.99 29.24
N ASP A 189 56.03 37.10 29.97
CA ASP A 189 57.38 36.54 29.77
C ASP A 189 57.61 35.07 30.22
N CYS A 190 58.65 34.47 29.64
CA CYS A 190 59.49 33.28 29.92
C CYS A 190 59.21 32.17 31.00
N ARG A 191 59.62 30.94 30.62
CA ARG A 191 60.03 29.71 31.40
C ARG A 191 58.89 28.93 32.10
N SER A 192 58.61 27.66 31.77
CA SER A 192 59.39 26.39 31.88
C SER A 192 59.44 25.83 33.33
N THR A 193 59.35 24.51 33.62
CA THR A 193 59.53 23.31 32.78
C THR A 193 58.86 22.05 33.43
N THR A 194 58.72 20.95 32.66
CA THR A 194 58.82 19.53 33.12
C THR A 194 57.65 18.83 33.86
N ILE A 195 56.89 18.03 33.08
CA ILE A 195 56.60 16.57 33.20
C ILE A 195 55.90 15.96 34.46
N THR A 196 54.96 15.02 34.17
CA THR A 196 54.38 13.90 34.95
C THR A 196 53.20 14.03 35.95
N SER A 197 52.25 13.11 35.73
CA SER A 197 51.53 12.23 36.68
C SER A 197 50.48 12.76 37.66
N THR A 198 49.21 12.47 37.33
CA THR A 198 48.17 11.80 38.15
C THR A 198 47.99 12.15 39.64
N SER A 199 46.76 12.58 39.98
CA SER A 199 45.95 12.26 41.19
C SER A 199 46.62 12.27 42.59
N ALA A 200 46.07 12.92 43.62
CA ALA A 200 44.65 12.98 43.97
C ALA A 200 44.30 14.14 44.95
N ALA A 201 43.04 14.16 45.43
CA ALA A 201 42.56 14.54 46.78
C ALA A 201 43.49 15.37 47.72
N SER A 202 43.04 16.40 48.48
CA SER A 202 41.69 16.78 48.95
C SER A 202 41.70 18.12 49.72
N THR A 203 40.51 18.61 50.15
CA THR A 203 40.27 19.51 51.32
C THR A 203 41.00 20.88 51.38
N ALA A 204 40.39 22.08 51.28
CA ALA A 204 39.15 22.68 51.84
C ALA A 204 39.25 23.33 53.24
N ARG A 205 39.16 24.68 53.28
CA ARG A 205 38.62 25.60 54.33
C ARG A 205 38.52 27.01 53.67
N ARG A 206 37.45 27.81 53.80
CA ARG A 206 36.95 28.61 54.97
C ARG A 206 37.98 29.66 55.45
N THR A 207 37.66 30.94 55.73
CA THR A 207 36.37 31.71 55.74
C THR A 207 36.61 33.23 55.94
N ARG A 208 35.61 34.08 55.58
CA ARG A 208 35.33 35.44 56.13
C ARG A 208 36.34 36.57 55.75
N GLU A 209 36.04 37.87 55.84
CA GLU A 209 34.84 38.59 56.34
C GLU A 209 34.43 39.84 55.48
N ARG A 210 33.63 40.76 56.04
CA ARG A 210 32.93 41.95 55.42
C ARG A 210 33.69 43.29 55.70
N PRO A 211 33.30 44.51 55.19
CA PRO A 211 32.05 44.99 54.53
C PRO A 211 32.35 45.74 53.16
N SER A 212 31.66 46.77 52.60
CA SER A 212 30.54 47.67 53.00
C SER A 212 29.79 48.39 51.84
N ILE A 213 28.59 48.93 52.15
CA ILE A 213 27.88 50.16 51.66
C ILE A 213 27.74 50.51 50.13
N ARG A 214 26.51 50.26 49.63
CA ARG A 214 25.61 51.07 48.75
C ARG A 214 26.06 51.71 47.40
N ARG A 215 25.55 51.10 46.29
CA ARG A 215 24.47 51.55 45.34
C ARG A 215 24.49 52.97 44.69
N PRO A 216 23.84 53.20 43.51
CA PRO A 216 22.87 52.34 42.79
C PRO A 216 23.06 52.21 41.24
N THR A 217 22.12 51.46 40.61
CA THR A 217 21.69 51.47 39.18
C THR A 217 22.66 51.11 38.04
N GLY A 218 22.14 50.35 37.05
CA GLY A 218 22.83 49.96 35.82
C GLY A 218 22.53 48.50 35.44
N GLU A 219 21.61 48.28 34.49
CA GLU A 219 21.25 46.93 34.01
C GLU A 219 22.20 46.47 32.90
N GLN A 220 22.53 45.17 32.85
CA GLN A 220 23.27 44.56 31.74
C GLN A 220 22.83 43.11 31.46
N HIS A 221 23.07 42.70 30.21
CA HIS A 221 22.78 41.38 29.63
C HIS A 221 23.53 40.22 30.30
N GLY A 222 23.04 38.99 30.11
CA GLY A 222 23.81 37.77 30.40
C GLY A 222 23.11 36.49 29.98
N ALA A 223 23.57 35.85 28.89
CA ALA A 223 23.13 34.50 28.51
C ALA A 223 23.86 33.41 29.32
N GLY A 224 23.26 32.23 29.48
CA GLY A 224 23.94 31.10 30.12
C GLY A 224 23.08 29.85 30.39
N TRP A 225 23.05 28.92 29.44
CA TRP A 225 22.76 27.49 29.72
C TRP A 225 23.88 26.90 30.62
N PRO A 226 23.61 25.96 31.54
CA PRO A 226 23.26 24.59 31.14
C PRO A 226 22.22 23.85 32.03
N GLY A 227 21.60 22.81 31.46
CA GLY A 227 20.72 21.91 32.20
C GLY A 227 21.45 20.71 32.84
N LYS A 228 20.81 20.12 33.85
CA LYS A 228 20.99 18.71 34.26
C LYS A 228 19.77 18.26 35.05
N ALA A 229 19.34 17.01 34.85
CA ALA A 229 18.27 16.42 35.64
C ALA A 229 18.78 15.98 37.03
N ASN A 230 17.88 15.89 38.01
CA ASN A 230 17.75 14.66 38.79
C ASN A 230 16.44 14.59 39.61
N THR A 231 15.98 13.35 39.77
CA THR A 231 14.83 12.87 40.55
C THR A 231 14.87 13.24 42.04
N CYS A 232 13.71 13.42 42.69
CA CYS A 232 13.50 12.82 44.03
C CYS A 232 12.02 12.62 44.44
N ALA A 233 11.80 11.50 45.14
CA ALA A 233 10.77 11.14 46.15
C ALA A 233 9.34 11.74 46.18
N ARG A 234 8.36 10.84 46.41
CA ARG A 234 6.96 11.12 46.84
C ARG A 234 6.85 11.32 48.36
N THR A 235 5.67 11.79 48.80
CA THR A 235 4.88 11.48 50.05
C THR A 235 4.37 12.78 50.76
N PRO A 236 3.33 12.74 51.63
CA PRO A 236 1.98 13.10 51.14
C PRO A 236 1.12 14.01 52.04
N ILE A 237 0.38 14.98 51.48
CA ILE A 237 -0.64 15.75 52.21
C ILE A 237 -1.91 15.89 51.36
N SER A 238 -3.08 15.62 51.96
CA SER A 238 -4.40 15.78 51.32
C SER A 238 -5.21 16.92 51.95
N PRO A 239 -5.99 17.66 51.15
CA PRO A 239 -7.28 18.21 51.56
C PRO A 239 -8.44 17.37 51.00
N ARG A 240 -9.62 17.42 51.65
CA ARG A 240 -10.82 16.69 51.24
C ARG A 240 -11.68 17.51 50.27
N CYS A 241 -12.39 16.85 49.36
CA CYS A 241 -13.42 17.43 48.50
C CYS A 241 -14.76 16.65 48.70
N PRO A 242 -15.95 17.28 48.63
CA PRO A 242 -17.22 16.62 48.96
C PRO A 242 -17.75 15.70 47.83
N PRO A 243 -18.68 14.78 48.14
CA PRO A 243 -19.08 13.72 47.20
C PRO A 243 -20.06 14.20 46.12
N SER A 244 -19.66 14.06 44.85
CA SER A 244 -20.57 14.16 43.71
C SER A 244 -21.37 12.86 43.52
N ARG A 245 -22.54 12.96 42.88
CA ARG A 245 -23.52 11.85 42.80
C ARG A 245 -23.01 10.71 41.90
N ARG A 246 -23.06 9.47 42.41
CA ARG A 246 -22.82 8.25 41.62
C ARG A 246 -23.81 8.18 40.44
N LYS A 247 -23.33 8.40 39.21
CA LYS A 247 -23.97 7.81 38.02
C LYS A 247 -23.86 6.29 38.13
N ARG A 248 -24.94 5.59 37.80
CA ARG A 248 -24.97 4.12 37.80
C ARG A 248 -24.25 3.67 36.53
N LEU A 249 -23.19 2.86 36.64
CA LEU A 249 -22.54 2.30 35.46
C LEU A 249 -23.46 1.26 34.81
N ALA A 250 -23.46 1.24 33.48
CA ALA A 250 -23.90 0.09 32.68
C ALA A 250 -22.85 -1.04 32.79
N PRO A 251 -23.20 -2.32 32.53
CA PRO A 251 -22.22 -3.40 32.49
C PRO A 251 -21.23 -3.22 31.33
N PRO A 252 -19.95 -3.59 31.50
CA PRO A 252 -18.96 -3.52 30.43
C PRO A 252 -19.11 -4.70 29.46
N ASN A 253 -19.46 -4.41 28.21
CA ASN A 253 -19.09 -5.24 27.07
C ASN A 253 -17.75 -4.74 26.51
N GLU A 254 -17.31 -5.24 25.36
CA GLU A 254 -15.95 -5.02 24.81
C GLU A 254 -15.78 -3.65 24.11
N ASP A 255 -16.17 -2.57 24.78
CA ASP A 255 -16.30 -1.20 24.26
C ASP A 255 -14.93 -0.50 24.05
N TYR A 256 -14.22 -0.86 22.97
CA TYR A 256 -12.98 -0.22 22.53
C TYR A 256 -13.08 0.16 21.05
N PHE A 257 -12.81 1.42 20.71
CA PHE A 257 -13.18 2.03 19.44
C PHE A 257 -11.95 2.36 18.59
N TYR A 258 -11.88 1.79 17.39
CA TYR A 258 -10.98 2.32 16.35
C TYR A 258 -11.48 3.71 15.93
N GLU A 259 -10.66 4.74 16.21
CA GLU A 259 -10.77 6.05 15.58
C GLU A 259 -10.40 5.89 14.09
N ALA A 260 -11.42 5.73 13.24
CA ALA A 260 -11.21 5.39 11.83
C ALA A 260 -10.58 6.58 11.08
N LEU A 261 -9.43 6.32 10.46
CA LEU A 261 -8.69 7.32 9.68
C LEU A 261 -9.02 7.23 8.18
N PRO A 262 -8.92 8.33 7.43
CA PRO A 262 -9.01 8.31 5.98
C PRO A 262 -7.71 7.76 5.35
N PHE A 263 -7.85 6.81 4.43
CA PHE A 263 -6.74 6.18 3.72
C PHE A 263 -6.73 6.59 2.24
N ALA A 264 -5.93 7.60 1.87
CA ALA A 264 -5.87 8.14 0.50
C ALA A 264 -5.68 7.09 -0.61
N GLU A 265 -4.96 5.99 -0.34
CA GLU A 265 -4.74 4.89 -1.29
C GLU A 265 -6.00 4.05 -1.59
N THR A 266 -7.04 4.15 -0.77
CA THR A 266 -8.35 3.51 -0.98
C THR A 266 -9.33 4.39 -1.77
N HIS A 267 -9.00 5.67 -1.94
CA HIS A 267 -9.89 6.66 -2.53
C HIS A 267 -10.14 6.37 -4.02
N PRO A 268 -11.38 6.51 -4.54
CA PRO A 268 -11.70 6.18 -5.92
C PRO A 268 -10.88 6.96 -6.96
N ASP A 269 -10.43 8.20 -6.69
CA ASP A 269 -9.45 8.88 -7.56
C ASP A 269 -8.13 8.13 -7.71
N HIS A 270 -7.59 7.60 -6.61
CA HIS A 270 -6.31 6.91 -6.59
C HIS A 270 -6.45 5.54 -7.25
N LEU A 271 -7.46 4.76 -6.86
CA LEU A 271 -7.77 3.48 -7.49
C LEU A 271 -8.03 3.66 -8.98
N GLY A 272 -8.84 4.66 -9.38
CA GLY A 272 -9.15 4.97 -10.77
C GLY A 272 -7.90 5.32 -11.60
N ALA A 273 -7.00 6.15 -11.07
CA ALA A 273 -5.72 6.46 -11.71
C ALA A 273 -4.84 5.22 -11.86
N VAL A 274 -4.71 4.43 -10.81
CA VAL A 274 -3.95 3.18 -10.81
C VAL A 274 -4.52 2.19 -11.85
N GLY A 275 -5.84 2.00 -11.92
CA GLY A 275 -6.46 1.14 -12.94
C GLY A 275 -6.20 1.63 -14.37
N ALA A 276 -6.26 2.94 -14.61
CA ALA A 276 -6.01 3.54 -15.91
C ALA A 276 -4.54 3.35 -16.38
N LEU A 277 -3.56 3.44 -15.49
CA LEU A 277 -2.14 3.15 -15.78
C LEU A 277 -1.94 1.72 -16.31
N PHE A 278 -2.66 0.75 -15.75
CA PHE A 278 -2.67 -0.65 -16.19
C PHE A 278 -3.73 -0.94 -17.27
N GLY A 279 -4.29 0.10 -17.87
CA GLY A 279 -5.08 0.06 -19.09
C GLY A 279 -6.58 -0.23 -18.95
N LEU A 280 -7.08 -0.32 -17.71
CA LEU A 280 -8.50 -0.49 -17.39
C LEU A 280 -9.29 0.81 -17.63
N ARG A 281 -10.61 0.77 -17.45
CA ARG A 281 -11.51 1.93 -17.55
C ARG A 281 -12.43 2.06 -16.32
N PRO A 282 -11.89 2.45 -15.15
CA PRO A 282 -12.68 2.58 -13.92
C PRO A 282 -13.73 3.70 -14.03
N ALA A 283 -14.81 3.61 -13.23
CA ALA A 283 -15.85 4.63 -13.22
C ALA A 283 -15.34 5.96 -12.61
N PRO A 284 -15.81 7.13 -13.09
CA PRO A 284 -15.41 8.42 -12.54
C PRO A 284 -15.85 8.56 -11.06
N PRO A 285 -14.99 9.01 -10.14
CA PRO A 285 -15.29 9.10 -8.71
C PRO A 285 -16.53 9.91 -8.33
N ALA A 286 -16.92 10.87 -9.16
CA ALA A 286 -18.14 11.67 -8.98
C ALA A 286 -19.44 10.91 -9.29
N ARG A 287 -19.39 9.78 -10.02
CA ARG A 287 -20.56 8.98 -10.43
C ARG A 287 -20.27 7.47 -10.37
N CYS A 288 -19.81 7.00 -9.22
CA CYS A 288 -19.50 5.59 -8.98
C CYS A 288 -20.35 4.98 -7.85
N ARG A 289 -20.49 3.65 -7.86
CA ARG A 289 -20.92 2.84 -6.70
C ARG A 289 -19.67 2.30 -5.98
N LEU A 290 -19.48 2.65 -4.71
CA LEU A 290 -18.39 2.14 -3.86
C LEU A 290 -18.94 1.31 -2.69
N LEU A 291 -18.32 0.15 -2.44
CA LEU A 291 -18.56 -0.68 -1.24
C LEU A 291 -17.33 -0.63 -0.32
N GLU A 292 -17.52 -0.36 0.98
CA GLU A 292 -16.50 -0.56 2.01
C GLU A 292 -16.84 -1.78 2.90
N ILE A 293 -15.87 -2.68 3.07
CA ILE A 293 -15.97 -3.91 3.85
C ILE A 293 -15.13 -3.75 5.13
N GLY A 294 -15.81 -3.67 6.27
CA GLY A 294 -15.22 -3.37 7.58
C GLY A 294 -14.96 -1.88 7.77
N CYS A 295 -16.01 -1.06 7.66
CA CYS A 295 -15.88 0.40 7.73
C CYS A 295 -15.68 0.95 9.15
N ALA A 296 -15.82 0.13 10.19
CA ALA A 296 -15.79 0.53 11.60
C ALA A 296 -16.65 1.79 11.85
N THR A 297 -16.06 2.84 12.44
CA THR A 297 -16.71 4.13 12.74
C THR A 297 -16.93 5.04 11.52
N GLY A 298 -16.64 4.54 10.31
CA GLY A 298 -16.96 5.17 9.02
C GLY A 298 -15.96 6.21 8.52
N GLY A 299 -14.88 6.47 9.24
CA GLY A 299 -13.94 7.57 8.95
C GLY A 299 -13.24 7.54 7.58
N ASN A 300 -13.28 6.41 6.87
CA ASN A 300 -12.79 6.29 5.49
C ASN A 300 -13.90 6.54 4.45
N VAL A 301 -15.09 5.95 4.57
CA VAL A 301 -16.21 6.16 3.63
C VAL A 301 -16.95 7.50 3.81
N LEU A 302 -17.14 7.99 5.04
CA LEU A 302 -17.92 9.20 5.34
C LEU A 302 -17.38 10.47 4.63
N PRO A 303 -16.06 10.74 4.57
CA PRO A 303 -15.52 11.85 3.79
C PRO A 303 -15.73 11.68 2.28
N MET A 304 -15.64 10.46 1.74
CA MET A 304 -15.88 10.22 0.31
C MET A 304 -17.34 10.48 -0.06
N ALA A 305 -18.28 10.06 0.79
CA ALA A 305 -19.70 10.35 0.63
C ALA A 305 -20.00 11.85 0.69
N ALA A 306 -19.33 12.59 1.59
CA ALA A 306 -19.44 14.05 1.66
C ALA A 306 -18.82 14.79 0.45
N ALA A 307 -17.79 14.23 -0.18
CA ALA A 307 -17.12 14.80 -1.34
C ALA A 307 -17.85 14.53 -2.67
N PHE A 308 -18.54 13.39 -2.79
CA PHE A 308 -19.19 12.94 -4.03
C PHE A 308 -20.71 12.69 -3.86
N PRO A 309 -21.54 13.74 -3.74
CA PRO A 309 -22.99 13.60 -3.51
C PRO A 309 -23.75 12.88 -4.65
N GLU A 310 -23.22 12.91 -5.88
CA GLU A 310 -23.80 12.18 -7.02
C GLU A 310 -23.47 10.66 -7.02
N SER A 311 -22.36 10.25 -6.40
CA SER A 311 -21.97 8.83 -6.21
C SER A 311 -22.85 8.12 -5.19
N ARG A 312 -22.72 6.80 -5.05
CA ARG A 312 -23.40 5.99 -4.02
C ARG A 312 -22.40 5.14 -3.27
N PHE A 313 -22.56 5.13 -1.95
CA PHE A 313 -21.70 4.43 -1.02
C PHE A 313 -22.51 3.40 -0.24
N VAL A 314 -21.98 2.21 -0.12
CA VAL A 314 -22.46 1.17 0.79
C VAL A 314 -21.29 0.83 1.70
N ALA A 315 -21.52 0.67 2.99
CA ALA A 315 -20.49 0.24 3.90
C ALA A 315 -21.06 -0.77 4.90
N LEU A 316 -20.33 -1.86 5.11
CA LEU A 316 -20.72 -2.93 6.03
C LEU A 316 -19.71 -3.09 7.15
N ASP A 317 -20.20 -3.40 8.34
CA ASP A 317 -19.41 -3.89 9.47
C ASP A 317 -20.24 -4.86 10.32
N ARG A 318 -19.59 -5.60 11.21
CA ARG A 318 -20.18 -6.52 12.18
C ARG A 318 -20.30 -5.91 13.59
N ALA A 319 -19.64 -4.78 13.85
CA ALA A 319 -19.66 -4.09 15.14
C ALA A 319 -20.76 -3.00 15.17
N GLU A 320 -21.91 -3.31 15.76
CA GLU A 320 -23.05 -2.39 15.85
C GLU A 320 -22.72 -1.07 16.55
N ASP A 321 -21.89 -1.08 17.61
CA ASP A 321 -21.47 0.13 18.32
C ASP A 321 -20.61 1.06 17.44
N SER A 322 -19.78 0.48 16.57
CA SER A 322 -19.03 1.24 15.56
C SER A 322 -19.96 1.81 14.48
N LEU A 323 -20.96 1.04 14.04
CA LEU A 323 -21.97 1.53 13.09
C LEU A 323 -22.90 2.58 13.72
N ALA A 324 -23.19 2.52 15.02
CA ALA A 324 -23.95 3.56 15.72
C ALA A 324 -23.20 4.90 15.73
N VAL A 325 -21.87 4.86 15.93
CA VAL A 325 -21.00 6.03 15.75
C VAL A 325 -20.98 6.50 14.29
N ALA A 326 -20.86 5.59 13.33
CA ALA A 326 -20.89 5.93 11.89
C ALA A 326 -22.22 6.57 11.45
N ARG A 327 -23.38 6.06 11.92
CA ARG A 327 -24.72 6.63 11.66
C ARG A 327 -24.84 8.04 12.24
N LYS A 328 -24.44 8.23 13.50
CA LYS A 328 -24.41 9.56 14.14
C LYS A 328 -23.56 10.57 13.36
N HIS A 329 -22.43 10.14 12.79
CA HIS A 329 -21.60 10.99 11.94
C HIS A 329 -22.20 11.24 10.55
N ALA A 330 -22.84 10.25 9.94
CA ALA A 330 -23.57 10.42 8.68
C ALA A 330 -24.75 11.39 8.80
N GLU A 331 -25.55 11.27 9.87
CA GLU A 331 -26.64 12.19 10.21
C GLU A 331 -26.13 13.62 10.46
N GLY A 332 -25.09 13.76 11.28
CA GLY A 332 -24.48 15.05 11.62
C GLY A 332 -23.86 15.77 10.41
N ALA A 333 -23.21 15.02 9.52
CA ALA A 333 -22.70 15.51 8.23
C ALA A 333 -23.78 15.62 7.14
N ARG A 334 -25.03 15.20 7.41
CA ARG A 334 -26.19 15.23 6.52
C ARG A 334 -26.02 14.45 5.21
N LEU A 335 -25.38 13.29 5.28
CA LEU A 335 -25.10 12.43 4.12
C LEU A 335 -26.40 11.73 3.66
N GLN A 336 -26.67 11.76 2.36
CA GLN A 336 -27.90 11.19 1.74
C GLN A 336 -27.59 10.06 0.74
N ASN A 337 -26.31 9.77 0.54
CA ASN A 337 -25.77 8.90 -0.52
C ASN A 337 -25.01 7.68 0.04
N LEU A 338 -25.13 7.41 1.35
CA LEU A 338 -24.46 6.33 2.07
C LEU A 338 -25.50 5.41 2.74
N ALA A 339 -25.36 4.09 2.54
CA ALA A 339 -26.05 3.06 3.32
C ALA A 339 -25.07 2.34 4.26
N LEU A 340 -25.49 2.10 5.51
CA LEU A 340 -24.69 1.45 6.56
C LEU A 340 -25.35 0.13 6.99
N HIS A 341 -24.65 -0.99 6.78
CA HIS A 341 -25.19 -2.34 6.97
C HIS A 341 -24.49 -3.05 8.13
N LEU A 342 -25.27 -3.50 9.12
CA LEU A 342 -24.79 -4.46 10.11
C LEU A 342 -24.83 -5.86 9.49
N ALA A 343 -23.68 -6.40 9.10
CA ALA A 343 -23.58 -7.70 8.44
C ALA A 343 -22.19 -8.33 8.60
N ASP A 344 -22.15 -9.66 8.75
CA ASP A 344 -20.94 -10.43 8.46
C ASP A 344 -20.75 -10.57 6.94
N VAL A 345 -19.50 -10.63 6.48
CA VAL A 345 -19.15 -10.82 5.05
C VAL A 345 -19.65 -12.17 4.48
N ARG A 346 -20.03 -13.12 5.35
CA ARG A 346 -20.68 -14.39 5.02
C ARG A 346 -22.20 -14.29 4.82
N GLU A 347 -22.80 -13.21 5.31
CA GLU A 347 -24.26 -13.02 5.45
C GLU A 347 -24.79 -11.82 4.64
N PHE A 348 -23.92 -11.00 4.06
CA PHE A 348 -24.30 -9.89 3.18
C PHE A 348 -25.02 -10.41 1.93
N GLU A 349 -26.34 -10.17 1.86
CA GLU A 349 -27.23 -10.64 0.79
C GLU A 349 -27.04 -9.90 -0.54
N ASP A 350 -27.71 -10.39 -1.59
CA ASP A 350 -27.49 -9.96 -2.98
C ASP A 350 -28.00 -8.54 -3.29
N GLU A 351 -27.15 -7.54 -3.06
CA GLU A 351 -27.27 -6.20 -3.67
C GLU A 351 -27.38 -6.34 -5.21
N PRO A 352 -28.51 -5.94 -5.83
CA PRO A 352 -28.81 -6.27 -7.23
C PRO A 352 -28.02 -5.46 -8.26
N ALA A 353 -27.19 -4.51 -7.81
CA ALA A 353 -26.36 -3.67 -8.67
C ALA A 353 -24.90 -3.67 -8.22
N SER A 354 -23.99 -3.87 -9.17
CA SER A 354 -22.55 -3.96 -8.93
C SER A 354 -21.93 -2.67 -8.40
N PHE A 355 -20.74 -2.79 -7.81
CA PHE A 355 -19.88 -1.69 -7.39
C PHE A 355 -18.72 -1.51 -8.38
N ASP A 356 -18.39 -0.27 -8.68
CA ASP A 356 -17.23 0.12 -9.48
C ASP A 356 -15.94 0.08 -8.64
N TYR A 357 -16.07 0.28 -7.33
CA TYR A 357 -14.99 0.21 -6.35
C TYR A 357 -15.42 -0.66 -5.16
N ILE A 358 -14.58 -1.61 -4.74
CA ILE A 358 -14.78 -2.35 -3.48
C ILE A 358 -13.51 -2.20 -2.63
N VAL A 359 -13.64 -1.71 -1.40
CA VAL A 359 -12.53 -1.47 -0.48
C VAL A 359 -12.64 -2.41 0.71
N CYS A 360 -11.57 -3.17 0.96
CA CYS A 360 -11.37 -3.97 2.16
C CYS A 360 -10.00 -3.59 2.75
N HIS A 361 -9.98 -2.63 3.67
CA HIS A 361 -8.76 -2.18 4.33
C HIS A 361 -8.67 -2.73 5.75
N GLY A 362 -7.59 -3.42 6.09
CA GLY A 362 -7.34 -3.85 7.48
C GLY A 362 -8.25 -4.98 7.98
N VAL A 363 -8.90 -5.75 7.09
CA VAL A 363 -9.81 -6.85 7.48
C VAL A 363 -9.27 -8.23 7.10
N TYR A 364 -8.74 -8.41 5.88
CA TYR A 364 -8.55 -9.75 5.27
C TYR A 364 -7.63 -10.70 6.06
N SER A 365 -6.59 -10.18 6.73
CA SER A 365 -5.72 -10.98 7.60
C SER A 365 -6.29 -11.27 8.99
N TRP A 366 -7.37 -10.60 9.40
CA TRP A 366 -7.91 -10.62 10.77
C TRP A 366 -9.20 -11.44 10.90
N ILE A 367 -9.71 -11.99 9.80
CA ILE A 367 -10.91 -12.83 9.73
C ILE A 367 -10.57 -14.31 9.45
N PRO A 368 -11.37 -15.29 9.93
CA PRO A 368 -11.17 -16.71 9.67
C PRO A 368 -11.29 -17.10 8.18
N ASP A 369 -10.79 -18.28 7.82
CA ASP A 369 -10.65 -18.73 6.43
C ASP A 369 -11.99 -18.88 5.67
N ASP A 370 -13.08 -19.24 6.36
CA ASP A 370 -14.43 -19.29 5.77
C ASP A 370 -14.97 -17.90 5.43
N ALA A 371 -14.71 -16.92 6.31
CA ALA A 371 -15.02 -15.51 6.09
C ALA A 371 -14.13 -14.91 4.99
N ARG A 372 -12.85 -15.27 4.91
CA ARG A 372 -11.97 -14.89 3.79
C ARG A 372 -12.50 -15.44 2.46
N ALA A 373 -12.91 -16.71 2.43
CA ALA A 373 -13.47 -17.33 1.24
C ALA A 373 -14.81 -16.69 0.85
N ALA A 374 -15.64 -16.27 1.81
CA ALA A 374 -16.85 -15.49 1.56
C ALA A 374 -16.54 -14.11 0.99
N LEU A 375 -15.58 -13.38 1.56
CA LEU A 375 -15.14 -12.06 1.09
C LEU A 375 -14.70 -12.13 -0.38
N ARG A 376 -13.92 -13.13 -0.79
CA ARG A 376 -13.52 -13.30 -2.19
C ARG A 376 -14.72 -13.56 -3.13
N ARG A 377 -15.70 -14.38 -2.70
CA ARG A 377 -16.93 -14.62 -3.46
C ARG A 377 -17.79 -13.35 -3.59
N LEU A 378 -17.94 -12.58 -2.50
CA LEU A 378 -18.67 -11.31 -2.48
C LEU A 378 -18.02 -10.31 -3.45
N VAL A 379 -16.70 -10.11 -3.33
CA VAL A 379 -15.94 -9.25 -4.26
C VAL A 379 -16.14 -9.70 -5.71
N ARG A 380 -15.99 -10.99 -6.06
CA ARG A 380 -16.20 -11.44 -7.45
C ARG A 380 -17.63 -11.26 -7.94
N ARG A 381 -18.63 -11.43 -7.06
CA ARG A 381 -20.05 -11.32 -7.39
C ARG A 381 -20.46 -9.89 -7.69
N HIS A 382 -20.12 -8.95 -6.81
CA HIS A 382 -20.59 -7.57 -6.91
C HIS A 382 -19.63 -6.62 -7.63
N LEU A 383 -18.41 -7.03 -8.00
CA LEU A 383 -17.51 -6.16 -8.77
C LEU A 383 -17.98 -5.99 -10.22
N ALA A 384 -18.12 -4.75 -10.65
CA ALA A 384 -18.51 -4.39 -12.02
C ALA A 384 -17.50 -4.89 -13.06
N PRO A 385 -17.89 -5.06 -14.35
CA PRO A 385 -16.98 -5.52 -15.41
C PRO A 385 -15.71 -4.69 -15.61
N HIS A 386 -15.67 -3.43 -15.18
CA HIS A 386 -14.45 -2.60 -15.16
C HIS A 386 -14.14 -2.03 -13.77
N GLY A 387 -14.72 -2.63 -12.72
CA GLY A 387 -14.52 -2.23 -11.35
C GLY A 387 -13.16 -2.67 -10.79
N LEU A 388 -12.74 -2.00 -9.72
CA LEU A 388 -11.52 -2.28 -8.97
C LEU A 388 -11.83 -2.68 -7.53
N ALA A 389 -11.22 -3.78 -7.07
CA ALA A 389 -11.25 -4.16 -5.66
C ALA A 389 -9.88 -3.92 -5.02
N TYR A 390 -9.87 -3.20 -3.90
CA TYR A 390 -8.71 -3.01 -3.03
C TYR A 390 -8.82 -3.99 -1.85
N ILE A 391 -7.79 -4.79 -1.60
CA ILE A 391 -7.69 -5.65 -0.41
C ILE A 391 -6.31 -5.45 0.21
N SER A 392 -6.26 -4.98 1.47
CA SER A 392 -5.01 -4.91 2.24
C SER A 392 -4.88 -6.05 3.25
N PHE A 393 -3.65 -6.54 3.41
CA PHE A 393 -3.34 -7.75 4.19
C PHE A 393 -1.87 -7.81 4.59
N ASN A 394 -1.59 -8.60 5.63
CA ASN A 394 -0.24 -8.86 6.14
C ASN A 394 0.43 -9.93 5.27
N THR A 395 1.69 -9.74 4.89
CA THR A 395 2.41 -10.64 3.98
C THR A 395 3.68 -11.21 4.61
N LEU A 396 4.01 -12.44 4.20
CA LEU A 396 5.26 -13.12 4.51
C LEU A 396 6.33 -12.77 3.46
N PRO A 397 7.62 -12.78 3.82
CA PRO A 397 8.18 -13.20 5.11
C PRO A 397 8.18 -12.11 6.19
N GLY A 398 7.96 -10.83 5.84
CA GLY A 398 8.18 -9.70 6.75
C GLY A 398 7.36 -9.73 8.03
N TRP A 399 6.13 -10.26 7.98
CA TRP A 399 5.29 -10.37 9.15
C TRP A 399 5.79 -11.38 10.21
N HIS A 400 6.78 -12.23 9.94
CA HIS A 400 7.29 -13.19 10.93
C HIS A 400 7.77 -12.53 12.24
N LEU A 401 8.42 -11.36 12.16
CA LEU A 401 8.89 -10.63 13.34
C LEU A 401 7.73 -10.06 14.19
N ARG A 402 6.71 -9.49 13.53
CA ARG A 402 5.47 -9.03 14.17
C ARG A 402 4.65 -10.18 14.75
N GLY A 403 4.63 -11.33 14.06
CA GLY A 403 4.04 -12.58 14.54
C GLY A 403 4.69 -13.06 15.84
N ALA A 404 6.02 -13.13 15.89
CA ALA A 404 6.74 -13.51 17.10
C ALA A 404 6.45 -12.57 18.29
N LEU A 405 6.42 -11.25 18.06
CA LEU A 405 6.06 -10.29 19.11
C LEU A 405 4.59 -10.41 19.55
N ARG A 406 3.66 -10.67 18.60
CA ARG A 406 2.26 -11.01 18.90
C ARG A 406 2.14 -12.25 19.79
N ASP A 407 2.86 -13.32 19.48
CA ASP A 407 2.77 -14.57 20.22
C ASP A 407 3.40 -14.45 21.62
N MET A 408 4.47 -13.67 21.77
CA MET A 408 5.00 -13.26 23.08
C MET A 408 3.95 -12.48 23.88
N LEU A 409 3.36 -11.42 23.30
CA LEU A 409 2.33 -10.61 23.97
C LEU A 409 1.12 -11.45 24.39
N ARG A 410 0.59 -12.30 23.49
CA ARG A 410 -0.57 -13.15 23.78
C ARG A 410 -0.29 -14.19 24.86
N ARG A 411 0.94 -14.72 24.92
CA ARG A 411 1.38 -15.66 25.97
C ARG A 411 1.42 -15.01 27.35
N GLU A 412 2.07 -13.86 27.47
CA GLU A 412 2.32 -13.21 28.77
C GLU A 412 1.09 -12.44 29.29
N VAL A 413 0.22 -11.95 28.41
CA VAL A 413 -1.04 -11.27 28.77
C VAL A 413 -2.16 -12.28 29.09
N GLY A 414 -2.22 -13.37 28.31
CA GLY A 414 -3.29 -14.36 28.34
C GLY A 414 -4.59 -13.91 27.65
N ALA A 415 -5.55 -14.83 27.64
CA ALA A 415 -6.91 -14.60 27.14
C ALA A 415 -7.87 -14.08 28.23
N GLU A 416 -7.52 -14.25 29.50
CA GLU A 416 -8.39 -13.93 30.66
C GLU A 416 -8.21 -12.51 31.19
N GLY A 417 -9.29 -12.00 31.80
CA GLY A 417 -9.40 -10.64 32.35
C GLY A 417 -10.08 -9.68 31.38
N SER A 418 -10.52 -8.53 31.89
CA SER A 418 -11.07 -7.46 31.07
C SER A 418 -10.03 -6.91 30.09
N ALA A 419 -10.49 -6.27 29.01
CA ALA A 419 -9.61 -5.64 28.03
C ALA A 419 -8.67 -4.59 28.67
N ALA A 420 -9.14 -3.81 29.66
CA ALA A 420 -8.31 -2.90 30.44
C ALA A 420 -7.18 -3.62 31.21
N GLU A 421 -7.47 -4.74 31.89
CA GLU A 421 -6.44 -5.52 32.59
C GLU A 421 -5.44 -6.14 31.61
N ARG A 422 -5.93 -6.61 30.44
CA ARG A 422 -5.09 -7.17 29.37
C ARG A 422 -4.18 -6.11 28.74
N VAL A 423 -4.65 -4.89 28.56
CA VAL A 423 -3.85 -3.71 28.18
C VAL A 423 -2.76 -3.43 29.21
N VAL A 424 -3.10 -3.36 30.51
CA VAL A 424 -2.12 -3.08 31.57
C VAL A 424 -1.00 -4.13 31.60
N LYS A 425 -1.35 -5.43 31.48
CA LYS A 425 -0.36 -6.51 31.32
C LYS A 425 0.51 -6.31 30.07
N ALA A 426 -0.09 -5.97 28.94
CA ALA A 426 0.62 -5.79 27.67
C ALA A 426 1.60 -4.62 27.72
N ARG A 427 1.18 -3.46 28.26
CA ARG A 427 2.03 -2.30 28.50
C ARG A 427 3.20 -2.61 29.44
N ALA A 428 2.94 -3.34 30.53
CA ALA A 428 4.00 -3.78 31.44
C ALA A 428 5.01 -4.73 30.76
N PHE A 429 4.55 -5.65 29.89
CA PHE A 429 5.44 -6.53 29.14
C PHE A 429 6.25 -5.79 28.07
N LEU A 430 5.66 -4.84 27.34
CA LEU A 430 6.39 -3.96 26.41
C LEU A 430 7.47 -3.14 27.14
N GLN A 431 7.18 -2.62 28.33
CA GLN A 431 8.15 -1.94 29.19
C GLN A 431 9.28 -2.87 29.65
N PHE A 432 8.96 -4.12 30.01
CA PHE A 432 9.97 -5.14 30.35
C PHE A 432 10.91 -5.45 29.16
N LEU A 433 10.37 -5.63 27.95
CA LEU A 433 11.20 -5.81 26.75
C LEU A 433 12.07 -4.57 26.45
N GLY A 434 11.52 -3.37 26.68
CA GLY A 434 12.22 -2.09 26.49
C GLY A 434 13.30 -1.79 27.54
N ALA A 435 13.34 -2.50 28.67
CA ALA A 435 14.34 -2.30 29.73
C ALA A 435 15.75 -2.79 29.35
N ALA A 436 15.90 -3.52 28.23
CA ALA A 436 17.19 -3.98 27.73
C ALA A 436 17.94 -2.84 26.99
N GLU A 437 18.77 -2.07 27.70
CA GLU A 437 19.53 -0.94 27.14
C GLU A 437 20.36 -1.28 25.88
N THR A 438 20.79 -2.54 25.73
CA THR A 438 21.56 -3.02 24.57
C THR A 438 20.71 -3.39 23.34
N LEU A 439 19.38 -3.32 23.42
CA LEU A 439 18.47 -3.83 22.38
C LEU A 439 18.65 -3.15 21.01
N ALA A 440 18.91 -1.84 21.00
CA ALA A 440 19.16 -1.07 19.79
C ALA A 440 20.60 -1.20 19.24
N ALA A 441 21.56 -1.63 20.07
CA ALA A 441 22.97 -1.78 19.69
C ALA A 441 23.27 -3.13 19.03
N ASP A 442 22.38 -4.11 19.18
CA ASP A 442 22.47 -5.45 18.58
C ASP A 442 21.70 -5.47 17.24
N PRO A 443 22.36 -5.65 16.08
CA PRO A 443 21.69 -5.66 14.78
C PRO A 443 20.58 -6.70 14.64
N ALA A 444 20.63 -7.81 15.38
CA ALA A 444 19.59 -8.85 15.35
C ALA A 444 18.35 -8.46 16.19
N ARG A 445 18.45 -7.46 17.07
CA ARG A 445 17.37 -7.00 17.95
C ARG A 445 16.97 -5.53 17.76
N ALA A 446 17.71 -4.76 16.97
CA ALA A 446 17.42 -3.36 16.66
C ALA A 446 16.02 -3.15 16.05
N TRP A 447 15.50 -4.12 15.28
CA TRP A 447 14.10 -4.11 14.82
C TRP A 447 13.11 -4.06 15.99
N LEU A 448 13.32 -4.89 17.03
CA LEU A 448 12.44 -4.92 18.19
C LEU A 448 12.52 -3.62 18.99
N ALA A 449 13.69 -2.98 19.09
CA ALA A 449 13.80 -1.65 19.70
C ALA A 449 12.95 -0.60 18.96
N SER A 450 13.01 -0.58 17.62
CA SER A 450 12.19 0.32 16.79
C SER A 450 10.69 0.02 16.94
N GLU A 451 10.29 -1.25 16.91
CA GLU A 451 8.90 -1.66 17.03
C GLU A 451 8.33 -1.33 18.42
N LEU A 452 9.09 -1.57 19.51
CA LEU A 452 8.68 -1.18 20.87
C LEU A 452 8.50 0.34 21.01
N GLN A 453 9.36 1.15 20.37
CA GLN A 453 9.19 2.60 20.33
C GLN A 453 7.89 3.00 19.63
N THR A 454 7.54 2.35 18.51
CA THR A 454 6.25 2.57 17.83
C THR A 454 5.07 2.15 18.70
N LEU A 455 5.07 0.92 19.24
CA LEU A 455 3.98 0.41 20.09
C LEU A 455 3.77 1.26 21.35
N GLY A 456 4.83 1.85 21.91
CA GLY A 456 4.77 2.78 23.03
C GLY A 456 4.01 4.09 22.75
N GLN A 457 3.77 4.44 21.49
CA GLN A 457 3.05 5.65 21.07
C GLN A 457 1.60 5.40 20.61
N LEU A 458 1.24 4.15 20.29
CA LEU A 458 -0.10 3.79 19.81
C LEU A 458 -1.13 3.74 20.95
N ALA A 459 -2.40 3.93 20.63
CA ALA A 459 -3.52 3.78 21.56
C ALA A 459 -3.67 2.34 22.09
N ASP A 460 -4.30 2.19 23.26
CA ASP A 460 -4.53 0.87 23.89
C ASP A 460 -5.45 -0.03 23.05
N ASP A 461 -6.44 0.56 22.38
CA ASP A 461 -7.38 -0.07 21.45
C ASP A 461 -6.66 -0.72 20.26
N TYR A 462 -5.59 -0.10 19.75
CA TYR A 462 -4.72 -0.69 18.71
C TYR A 462 -3.94 -1.89 19.26
N LEU A 463 -3.42 -1.79 20.49
CA LEU A 463 -2.68 -2.89 21.11
C LEU A 463 -3.59 -4.12 21.34
N LEU A 464 -4.86 -3.90 21.68
CA LEU A 464 -5.89 -4.94 21.72
C LEU A 464 -6.19 -5.50 20.32
N GLY A 465 -6.58 -4.62 19.39
CA GLY A 465 -7.08 -4.97 18.06
C GLY A 465 -6.05 -5.61 17.13
N GLU A 466 -4.79 -5.17 17.17
CA GLU A 466 -3.72 -5.70 16.31
C GLU A 466 -2.88 -6.77 17.01
N HIS A 467 -2.53 -6.60 18.29
CA HIS A 467 -1.56 -7.50 18.94
C HIS A 467 -2.17 -8.58 19.85
N LEU A 468 -3.36 -8.36 20.41
CA LEU A 468 -4.00 -9.32 21.34
C LEU A 468 -5.21 -10.07 20.77
N VAL A 469 -5.71 -9.66 19.60
CA VAL A 469 -6.76 -10.38 18.86
C VAL A 469 -6.35 -11.82 18.52
N ALA A 470 -7.32 -12.74 18.56
CA ALA A 470 -7.09 -14.17 18.42
C ALA A 470 -6.54 -14.57 17.04
N TYR A 471 -7.10 -14.00 15.96
CA TYR A 471 -6.77 -14.36 14.59
C TYR A 471 -5.88 -13.32 13.93
N ASN A 472 -4.73 -13.74 13.42
CA ASN A 472 -4.04 -13.04 12.35
C ASN A 472 -3.39 -14.05 11.41
N ARG A 473 -3.77 -14.03 10.13
CA ARG A 473 -3.18 -14.85 9.07
C ARG A 473 -2.48 -13.94 8.05
N ALA A 474 -1.16 -13.87 8.18
CA ALA A 474 -0.29 -13.41 7.11
C ALA A 474 0.07 -14.58 6.18
N GLU A 475 0.34 -14.29 4.91
CA GLU A 475 0.67 -15.32 3.90
C GLU A 475 1.58 -14.79 2.80
N TYR A 476 2.08 -15.67 1.94
CA TYR A 476 2.85 -15.27 0.77
C TYR A 476 1.93 -14.68 -0.31
N PHE A 477 2.38 -13.60 -0.96
CA PHE A 477 1.66 -12.96 -2.07
C PHE A 477 1.30 -13.94 -3.20
N SER A 478 2.14 -14.93 -3.49
CA SER A 478 1.83 -15.97 -4.48
C SER A 478 0.61 -16.84 -4.12
N ASP A 479 0.37 -17.06 -2.82
CA ASP A 479 -0.78 -17.83 -2.35
C ASP A 479 -2.02 -16.96 -2.29
N PHE A 480 -1.90 -15.71 -1.84
CA PHE A 480 -2.96 -14.69 -1.97
C PHE A 480 -3.43 -14.54 -3.42
N ALA A 481 -2.49 -14.42 -4.37
CA ALA A 481 -2.80 -14.24 -5.79
C ALA A 481 -3.54 -15.46 -6.38
N ARG A 482 -3.19 -16.68 -5.93
CA ARG A 482 -3.90 -17.92 -6.29
C ARG A 482 -5.30 -17.95 -5.67
N ASP A 483 -5.43 -17.66 -4.38
CA ASP A 483 -6.70 -17.55 -3.64
C ASP A 483 -7.69 -16.60 -4.35
N MET A 484 -7.18 -15.50 -4.94
CA MET A 484 -7.96 -14.55 -5.73
C MET A 484 -8.27 -15.05 -7.14
N GLN A 485 -7.30 -15.67 -7.84
CA GLN A 485 -7.50 -16.22 -9.18
C GLN A 485 -8.52 -17.37 -9.19
N ASP A 486 -8.49 -18.26 -8.19
CA ASP A 486 -9.46 -19.33 -7.98
C ASP A 486 -10.88 -18.79 -7.66
N ALA A 487 -10.96 -17.53 -7.22
CA ALA A 487 -12.20 -16.77 -7.05
C ALA A 487 -12.53 -15.88 -8.27
N GLY A 488 -11.85 -16.03 -9.41
CA GLY A 488 -12.09 -15.27 -10.63
C GLY A 488 -11.62 -13.81 -10.58
N LEU A 489 -10.64 -13.47 -9.74
CA LEU A 489 -10.09 -12.12 -9.61
C LEU A 489 -8.62 -12.09 -10.07
N ALA A 490 -8.27 -11.12 -10.91
CA ALA A 490 -6.92 -10.93 -11.41
C ALA A 490 -6.21 -9.78 -10.67
N PHE A 491 -5.00 -10.03 -10.19
CA PHE A 491 -4.15 -8.99 -9.61
C PHE A 491 -3.71 -7.98 -10.67
N VAL A 492 -3.98 -6.69 -10.44
CA VAL A 492 -3.56 -5.58 -11.31
C VAL A 492 -2.18 -5.08 -10.87
N THR A 493 -2.06 -4.62 -9.64
CA THR A 493 -0.85 -4.01 -9.03
C THR A 493 -1.04 -3.87 -7.51
N ASP A 494 -0.01 -3.47 -6.76
CA ASP A 494 -0.21 -2.84 -5.46
C ASP A 494 -0.72 -1.41 -5.65
N ALA A 495 -1.54 -0.91 -4.73
CA ALA A 495 -2.02 0.48 -4.73
C ALA A 495 -0.87 1.48 -4.65
N HIS A 496 0.24 1.13 -4.00
CA HIS A 496 1.47 1.91 -4.04
C HIS A 496 2.36 1.42 -5.19
N VAL A 497 2.06 1.86 -6.43
CA VAL A 497 2.72 1.43 -7.67
C VAL A 497 4.26 1.48 -7.62
N PRO A 498 4.94 2.44 -6.97
CA PRO A 498 6.40 2.38 -6.80
C PRO A 498 6.91 1.08 -6.15
N LEU A 499 6.12 0.44 -5.29
CA LEU A 499 6.46 -0.85 -4.67
C LEU A 499 6.27 -2.08 -5.57
N VAL A 500 5.82 -1.93 -6.82
CA VAL A 500 5.82 -3.06 -7.79
C VAL A 500 7.04 -3.08 -8.72
N LEU A 501 7.87 -2.04 -8.70
CA LEU A 501 8.98 -1.82 -9.65
C LEU A 501 10.33 -2.35 -9.11
N PRO A 502 10.97 -3.36 -9.71
CA PRO A 502 12.24 -3.90 -9.24
C PRO A 502 13.41 -2.90 -9.27
N GLU A 503 13.32 -1.86 -10.11
CA GLU A 503 14.37 -0.86 -10.34
C GLU A 503 14.79 -0.10 -9.07
N ARG A 504 13.91 0.01 -8.06
CA ARG A 504 14.22 0.67 -6.78
C ARG A 504 15.30 -0.05 -5.96
N LEU A 505 15.48 -1.35 -6.21
CA LEU A 505 16.50 -2.19 -5.55
C LEU A 505 17.86 -2.13 -6.27
N GLY A 506 17.99 -1.26 -7.28
CA GLY A 506 19.18 -1.14 -8.12
C GLY A 506 19.19 -2.12 -9.31
N PRO A 507 20.07 -1.91 -10.30
CA PRO A 507 20.02 -2.62 -11.58
C PRO A 507 20.23 -4.13 -11.45
N ALA A 508 21.18 -4.57 -10.61
CA ALA A 508 21.47 -5.99 -10.43
C ALA A 508 20.31 -6.77 -9.77
N ALA A 509 19.66 -6.19 -8.76
CA ALA A 509 18.47 -6.78 -8.15
C ALA A 509 17.29 -6.81 -9.14
N ALA A 510 17.11 -5.74 -9.92
CA ALA A 510 16.08 -5.68 -10.95
C ALA A 510 16.30 -6.72 -12.07
N GLU A 511 17.54 -6.97 -12.47
CA GLU A 511 17.90 -8.04 -13.40
C GLU A 511 17.62 -9.43 -12.81
N ALA A 512 18.13 -9.71 -11.61
CA ALA A 512 17.93 -10.99 -10.93
C ALA A 512 16.44 -11.31 -10.69
N VAL A 513 15.64 -10.32 -10.31
CA VAL A 513 14.18 -10.45 -10.15
C VAL A 513 13.51 -10.77 -11.50
N ARG A 514 13.83 -10.05 -12.58
CA ARG A 514 13.25 -10.34 -13.92
C ARG A 514 13.64 -11.73 -14.41
N ALA A 515 14.90 -12.13 -14.26
CA ALA A 515 15.40 -13.44 -14.64
C ALA A 515 14.72 -14.58 -13.86
N ARG A 516 14.61 -14.46 -12.53
CA ARG A 516 13.91 -15.42 -11.65
C ARG A 516 12.43 -15.59 -11.99
N SER A 517 11.80 -14.55 -12.53
CA SER A 517 10.34 -14.51 -12.72
C SER A 517 9.86 -15.02 -14.07
N GLY A 518 10.74 -15.15 -15.07
CA GLY A 518 10.39 -15.65 -16.41
C GLY A 518 9.33 -14.83 -17.16
N GLY A 519 9.03 -13.61 -16.71
CA GLY A 519 7.95 -12.76 -17.21
C GLY A 519 6.62 -12.87 -16.46
N ASP A 520 6.48 -13.77 -15.48
CA ASP A 520 5.31 -13.79 -14.59
C ASP A 520 5.35 -12.63 -13.58
N VAL A 521 4.24 -11.90 -13.49
CA VAL A 521 4.05 -10.80 -12.54
C VAL A 521 3.95 -11.30 -11.10
N VAL A 522 3.40 -12.50 -10.86
CA VAL A 522 3.21 -13.02 -9.50
C VAL A 522 4.54 -13.46 -8.90
N ALA A 523 5.35 -14.23 -9.63
CA ALA A 523 6.72 -14.56 -9.28
C ALA A 523 7.60 -13.31 -9.10
N MET A 524 7.39 -12.27 -9.92
CA MET A 524 8.10 -10.98 -9.80
C MET A 524 7.77 -10.27 -8.49
N GLN A 525 6.48 -10.10 -8.19
CA GLN A 525 6.03 -9.48 -6.94
C GLN A 525 6.45 -10.28 -5.71
N GLN A 526 6.35 -11.61 -5.76
CA GLN A 526 6.78 -12.46 -4.66
C GLN A 526 8.30 -12.42 -4.45
N SER A 527 9.09 -12.22 -5.51
CA SER A 527 10.54 -12.08 -5.40
C SER A 527 10.96 -10.74 -4.79
N LEU A 528 10.19 -9.67 -5.01
CA LEU A 528 10.39 -8.40 -4.31
C LEU A 528 10.08 -8.52 -2.81
N ASP A 529 8.97 -9.18 -2.44
CA ASP A 529 8.61 -9.37 -1.03
C ASP A 529 9.66 -10.13 -0.21
N LEU A 530 10.36 -11.07 -0.86
CA LEU A 530 11.47 -11.83 -0.27
C LEU A 530 12.73 -10.97 -0.08
N LEU A 531 13.04 -10.06 -1.02
CA LEU A 531 14.20 -9.17 -0.95
C LEU A 531 13.99 -8.01 0.03
N GLU A 532 12.76 -7.49 0.11
CA GLU A 532 12.41 -6.33 0.95
C GLU A 532 11.89 -6.71 2.33
N LEU A 533 11.80 -8.01 2.63
CA LEU A 533 11.14 -8.56 3.83
C LEU A 533 9.78 -7.91 4.06
N ARG A 534 8.96 -7.87 3.00
CA ARG A 534 7.71 -7.11 3.00
C ARG A 534 6.71 -7.69 4.01
N CYS A 535 6.11 -6.82 4.83
CA CYS A 535 5.18 -7.19 5.91
C CYS A 535 3.71 -6.85 5.63
N PHE A 536 3.42 -5.95 4.68
CA PHE A 536 2.05 -5.50 4.34
C PHE A 536 1.87 -5.22 2.84
N ARG A 537 0.72 -5.59 2.29
CA ARG A 537 0.33 -5.38 0.88
C ARG A 537 -1.04 -4.74 0.74
N ARG A 538 -1.26 -4.07 -0.39
CA ARG A 538 -2.49 -3.36 -0.76
C ARG A 538 -2.85 -3.75 -2.19
N ALA A 539 -3.36 -4.96 -2.38
CA ALA A 539 -3.61 -5.48 -3.72
C ALA A 539 -4.79 -4.78 -4.37
N VAL A 540 -4.57 -4.23 -5.57
CA VAL A 540 -5.61 -3.80 -6.50
C VAL A 540 -5.91 -4.97 -7.43
N LEU A 541 -7.16 -5.39 -7.46
CA LEU A 541 -7.70 -6.50 -8.22
C LEU A 541 -8.74 -5.99 -9.22
N CYS A 542 -8.91 -6.70 -10.32
CA CYS A 542 -10.13 -6.63 -11.14
C CYS A 542 -10.67 -8.05 -11.35
N ARG A 543 -11.73 -8.21 -12.14
CA ARG A 543 -12.18 -9.53 -12.58
C ARG A 543 -11.18 -10.14 -13.56
N ASP A 544 -11.09 -11.47 -13.58
CA ASP A 544 -10.29 -12.27 -14.50
C ASP A 544 -10.72 -12.16 -15.97
N ASP A 545 -12.00 -11.88 -16.22
CA ASP A 545 -12.58 -11.65 -17.54
C ASP A 545 -12.20 -10.32 -18.21
N VAL A 546 -11.21 -9.58 -17.67
CA VAL A 546 -10.79 -8.24 -18.13
C VAL A 546 -9.32 -8.21 -18.54
N ALA A 547 -9.04 -7.62 -19.70
CA ALA A 547 -7.68 -7.46 -20.21
C ALA A 547 -6.89 -6.37 -19.45
N ILE A 548 -5.81 -6.76 -18.76
CA ILE A 548 -4.88 -5.86 -18.05
C ILE A 548 -3.62 -5.64 -18.90
N SER A 549 -3.19 -4.38 -19.06
CA SER A 549 -1.87 -4.06 -19.62
C SER A 549 -0.79 -4.15 -18.53
N ARG A 550 0.14 -5.11 -18.67
CA ARG A 550 1.34 -5.19 -17.80
C ARG A 550 2.43 -4.18 -18.16
N ARG A 551 2.25 -3.39 -19.23
CA ARG A 551 3.13 -2.27 -19.62
C ARG A 551 2.38 -0.96 -19.41
N VAL A 552 2.96 -0.06 -18.62
CA VAL A 552 2.51 1.34 -18.53
C VAL A 552 3.08 2.08 -19.73
N SER A 553 2.23 2.74 -20.52
CA SER A 553 2.65 3.64 -21.61
C SER A 553 2.37 5.10 -21.25
N VAL A 554 3.07 6.03 -21.92
CA VAL A 554 2.93 7.48 -21.70
C VAL A 554 1.49 7.96 -21.88
N ASP A 555 0.76 7.35 -22.80
CA ASP A 555 -0.61 7.72 -23.18
C ASP A 555 -1.62 7.44 -22.05
N ARG A 556 -1.25 6.59 -21.09
CA ARG A 556 -2.04 6.33 -19.87
C ARG A 556 -1.98 7.47 -18.86
N LEU A 557 -1.03 8.40 -19.01
CA LEU A 557 -0.97 9.62 -18.22
C LEU A 557 -1.93 10.71 -18.74
N PHE A 558 -2.22 10.73 -20.05
CA PHE A 558 -3.00 11.79 -20.69
C PHE A 558 -4.41 12.01 -20.09
N PRO A 559 -5.22 10.98 -19.77
CA PRO A 559 -6.53 11.18 -19.16
C PRO A 559 -6.48 11.43 -17.64
N LEU A 560 -5.29 11.49 -17.03
CA LEU A 560 -5.12 11.61 -15.58
C LEU A 560 -4.76 13.02 -15.14
N VAL A 561 -5.12 13.33 -13.90
CA VAL A 561 -4.67 14.52 -13.19
C VAL A 561 -3.33 14.26 -12.53
N VAL A 562 -2.37 15.13 -12.80
CA VAL A 562 -1.05 15.15 -12.20
C VAL A 562 -1.03 16.21 -11.10
N ALA A 563 -0.54 15.85 -9.91
CA ALA A 563 -0.36 16.74 -8.78
C ALA A 563 1.05 16.56 -8.18
N SER A 564 1.57 17.57 -7.49
CA SER A 564 2.90 17.51 -6.87
C SER A 564 2.94 18.24 -5.53
N PRO A 565 3.64 17.69 -4.52
CA PRO A 565 4.05 18.43 -3.33
C PRO A 565 5.38 19.19 -3.52
N LEU A 566 5.96 19.19 -4.72
CA LEU A 566 7.23 19.86 -5.01
C LEU A 566 7.04 21.38 -5.15
N THR A 567 7.93 22.14 -4.52
CA THR A 567 8.06 23.59 -4.71
C THR A 567 9.41 23.94 -5.34
N PRO A 568 9.51 24.98 -6.20
CA PRO A 568 10.80 25.48 -6.66
C PRO A 568 11.70 25.90 -5.48
N GLY A 569 12.99 25.64 -5.58
CA GLY A 569 13.99 26.10 -4.61
C GLY A 569 14.37 27.58 -4.76
N ALA A 570 14.16 28.15 -5.95
CA ALA A 570 14.35 29.56 -6.25
C ALA A 570 13.00 30.28 -6.39
N THR A 571 12.92 31.54 -5.92
CA THR A 571 11.72 32.40 -6.04
C THR A 571 11.34 32.69 -7.50
N SER A 572 12.34 32.74 -8.39
CA SER A 572 12.19 33.00 -9.82
C SER A 572 13.01 31.96 -10.61
N PRO A 573 12.51 30.71 -10.75
CA PRO A 573 13.27 29.62 -11.35
C PRO A 573 13.50 29.83 -12.86
N ASN A 574 14.72 29.59 -13.31
CA ASN A 574 15.13 29.75 -14.70
C ASN A 574 14.64 28.57 -15.56
N LEU A 575 13.75 28.84 -16.51
CA LEU A 575 13.14 27.81 -17.34
C LEU A 575 13.96 27.42 -18.59
N GLY A 576 15.11 28.04 -18.88
CA GLY A 576 15.91 27.75 -20.09
C GLY A 576 16.54 26.35 -20.12
N GLU A 577 16.51 25.65 -21.27
CA GLU A 577 17.07 24.29 -21.43
C GLU A 577 18.58 24.27 -21.09
N GLY A 578 19.04 23.25 -20.37
CA GLY A 578 20.46 23.08 -20.01
C GLY A 578 20.89 23.82 -18.72
N VAL A 579 20.03 24.65 -18.14
CA VAL A 579 20.26 25.26 -16.82
C VAL A 579 19.61 24.40 -15.74
N GLU A 580 20.36 23.88 -14.79
CA GLU A 580 19.79 23.10 -13.68
C GLU A 580 18.92 23.98 -12.77
N GLU A 581 17.67 23.56 -12.52
CA GLU A 581 16.83 24.08 -11.44
C GLU A 581 16.53 22.98 -10.42
N THR A 582 16.33 23.41 -9.18
CA THR A 582 16.11 22.54 -8.02
C THR A 582 14.69 22.67 -7.50
N PHE A 583 14.05 21.53 -7.21
CA PHE A 583 12.72 21.43 -6.62
C PHE A 583 12.79 20.64 -5.32
N LEU A 584 12.10 21.13 -4.29
CA LEU A 584 12.12 20.61 -2.92
C LEU A 584 10.78 19.96 -2.59
N GLY A 585 10.77 18.85 -1.87
CA GLY A 585 9.54 18.27 -1.32
C GLY A 585 9.78 17.19 -0.25
N PRO A 586 8.71 16.53 0.24
CA PRO A 586 8.80 15.57 1.35
C PRO A 586 9.69 14.35 1.08
N GLY A 587 9.83 13.95 -0.19
CA GLY A 587 10.73 12.88 -0.64
C GLY A 587 12.18 13.30 -0.86
N GLY A 588 12.55 14.54 -0.50
CA GLY A 588 13.85 15.14 -0.77
C GLY A 588 13.86 16.03 -2.01
N THR A 589 15.03 16.13 -2.64
CA THR A 589 15.34 17.11 -3.69
C THR A 589 15.36 16.49 -5.08
N ILE A 590 14.80 17.19 -6.07
CA ILE A 590 14.86 16.83 -7.50
C ILE A 590 15.46 18.00 -8.28
N SER A 591 16.53 17.74 -9.01
CA SER A 591 17.12 18.69 -9.96
C SER A 591 16.84 18.28 -11.40
N THR A 592 16.67 19.25 -12.29
CA THR A 592 16.56 19.00 -13.74
C THR A 592 16.94 20.24 -14.56
N ASP A 593 17.52 19.98 -15.73
CA ASP A 593 17.93 20.94 -16.75
C ASP A 593 16.89 21.18 -17.85
N GLN A 594 15.90 20.29 -17.97
CA GLN A 594 14.91 20.29 -19.07
C GLN A 594 13.79 21.32 -18.85
N ALA A 595 13.73 22.32 -19.71
CA ALA A 595 12.75 23.41 -19.73
C ALA A 595 11.30 22.92 -19.59
N THR A 596 10.94 21.90 -20.38
CA THR A 596 9.60 21.30 -20.38
C THR A 596 9.19 20.71 -19.02
N LEU A 597 10.14 20.10 -18.29
CA LEU A 597 9.88 19.55 -16.96
C LEU A 597 9.85 20.67 -15.91
N LYS A 598 10.77 21.64 -15.98
CA LYS A 598 10.80 22.80 -15.08
C LYS A 598 9.51 23.59 -15.16
N ALA A 599 9.05 23.93 -16.37
CA ALA A 599 7.81 24.66 -16.58
C ALA A 599 6.58 23.90 -16.05
N ALA A 600 6.54 22.57 -16.22
CA ALA A 600 5.48 21.73 -15.66
C ALA A 600 5.52 21.65 -14.13
N LEU A 601 6.70 21.53 -13.51
CA LEU A 601 6.81 21.51 -12.04
C LEU A 601 6.45 22.88 -11.43
N VAL A 602 6.81 23.99 -12.07
CA VAL A 602 6.37 25.34 -11.67
C VAL A 602 4.86 25.52 -11.84
N ALA A 603 4.26 24.96 -12.90
CA ALA A 603 2.81 24.93 -13.08
C ALA A 603 2.12 24.12 -11.97
N LEU A 604 2.62 22.93 -11.62
CA LEU A 604 2.08 22.12 -10.52
C LEU A 604 2.22 22.81 -9.16
N ALA A 605 3.36 23.44 -8.87
CA ALA A 605 3.55 24.20 -7.64
C ALA A 605 2.56 25.37 -7.49
N ALA A 606 2.24 26.07 -8.59
CA ALA A 606 1.22 27.12 -8.63
C ALA A 606 -0.24 26.60 -8.52
N ARG A 607 -0.43 25.28 -8.49
CA ARG A 607 -1.74 24.60 -8.35
C ARG A 607 -1.82 23.77 -7.07
N ALA A 608 -0.76 23.71 -6.28
CA ALA A 608 -0.69 22.91 -5.05
C ALA A 608 -1.71 23.41 -4.00
N PRO A 609 -2.34 22.51 -3.23
CA PRO A 609 -2.11 21.05 -3.18
C PRO A 609 -2.93 20.25 -4.21
N GLY A 610 -3.59 20.94 -5.15
CA GLY A 610 -4.32 20.32 -6.27
C GLY A 610 -3.41 19.86 -7.39
N GLY A 611 -3.98 19.75 -8.59
CA GLY A 611 -3.30 19.27 -9.78
C GLY A 611 -4.03 19.64 -11.07
N LEU A 612 -3.45 19.27 -12.20
CA LEU A 612 -3.98 19.54 -13.54
C LEU A 612 -4.13 18.24 -14.34
N PRO A 613 -5.18 18.06 -15.15
CA PRO A 613 -5.18 17.09 -16.23
C PRO A 613 -3.92 17.25 -17.09
N PHE A 614 -3.29 16.15 -17.52
CA PHE A 614 -2.01 16.21 -18.24
C PHE A 614 -2.01 17.19 -19.42
N ASP A 615 -3.09 17.25 -20.22
CA ASP A 615 -3.20 18.19 -21.34
C ASP A 615 -3.22 19.66 -20.89
N ALA A 616 -3.89 19.98 -19.79
CA ALA A 616 -3.88 21.32 -19.20
C ALA A 616 -2.50 21.66 -18.59
N LEU A 617 -1.82 20.68 -18.02
CA LEU A 617 -0.44 20.82 -17.54
C LEU A 617 0.54 21.08 -18.70
N ALA A 618 0.41 20.35 -19.81
CA ALA A 618 1.24 20.51 -20.98
C ALA A 618 1.02 21.88 -21.66
N TRP A 619 -0.22 22.36 -21.73
CA TRP A 619 -0.54 23.72 -22.16
C TRP A 619 0.06 24.78 -21.22
N GLU A 620 -0.20 24.68 -19.91
CA GLU A 620 0.25 25.66 -18.93
C GLU A 620 1.79 25.71 -18.77
N ALA A 621 2.47 24.60 -19.09
CA ALA A 621 3.93 24.54 -19.21
C ALA A 621 4.44 25.08 -20.56
N GLY A 622 3.69 24.93 -21.66
CA GLY A 622 4.01 25.51 -22.96
C GLY A 622 3.99 27.05 -22.93
N GLU A 623 2.92 27.63 -22.37
CA GLU A 623 2.76 29.08 -22.18
C GLU A 623 3.94 29.70 -21.42
N ARG A 624 4.42 29.02 -20.35
CA ARG A 624 5.60 29.44 -19.57
C ARG A 624 6.93 29.44 -20.35
N LEU A 625 6.96 28.78 -21.51
CA LEU A 625 8.12 28.73 -22.42
C LEU A 625 7.88 29.54 -23.71
N GLY A 626 6.74 30.21 -23.86
CA GLY A 626 6.35 30.88 -25.11
C GLY A 626 6.02 29.91 -26.25
N LEU A 627 5.58 28.68 -25.93
CA LEU A 627 5.30 27.61 -26.88
C LEU A 627 3.80 27.29 -26.90
N ALA A 628 3.17 27.43 -28.08
CA ALA A 628 1.73 27.26 -28.26
C ALA A 628 1.22 25.83 -27.95
N ALA A 629 2.07 24.80 -28.03
CA ALA A 629 1.75 23.44 -27.63
C ALA A 629 3.02 22.61 -27.40
N PHE A 630 2.91 21.55 -26.61
CA PHE A 630 3.84 20.41 -26.67
C PHE A 630 3.27 19.34 -27.58
N GLU A 631 3.95 19.04 -28.68
CA GLU A 631 3.58 18.01 -29.64
C GLU A 631 4.61 16.87 -29.71
N GLY A 632 4.20 15.74 -30.30
CA GLY A 632 5.05 14.59 -30.60
C GLY A 632 5.99 14.17 -29.46
N GLU A 633 7.29 14.14 -29.74
CA GLU A 633 8.31 13.69 -28.80
C GLU A 633 8.52 14.65 -27.61
N ALA A 634 8.20 15.95 -27.72
CA ALA A 634 8.26 16.84 -26.56
C ALA A 634 7.18 16.48 -25.52
N ARG A 635 5.95 16.23 -26.00
CA ARG A 635 4.83 15.75 -25.18
C ARG A 635 5.10 14.36 -24.59
N ALA A 636 5.63 13.44 -25.40
CA ALA A 636 6.01 12.11 -24.94
C ALA A 636 7.15 12.16 -23.90
N ARG A 637 8.18 13.01 -24.10
CA ARG A 637 9.28 13.20 -23.14
C ARG A 637 8.77 13.74 -21.80
N LEU A 638 7.89 14.75 -21.80
CA LEU A 638 7.26 15.22 -20.57
C LEU A 638 6.51 14.10 -19.85
N ALA A 639 5.71 13.31 -20.56
CA ALA A 639 4.98 12.19 -19.97
C ALA A 639 5.90 11.09 -19.39
N ARG A 640 7.00 10.74 -20.07
CA ARG A 640 8.02 9.82 -19.53
C ARG A 640 8.68 10.38 -18.27
N ASN A 641 9.01 11.68 -18.27
CA ASN A 641 9.62 12.35 -17.12
C ASN A 641 8.66 12.37 -15.91
N LEU A 642 7.39 12.75 -16.11
CA LEU A 642 6.38 12.75 -15.04
C LEU A 642 6.12 11.33 -14.49
N LEU A 643 5.99 10.32 -15.36
CA LEU A 643 5.93 8.92 -14.89
C LEU A 643 7.18 8.55 -14.07
N GLY A 644 8.37 8.95 -14.51
CA GLY A 644 9.64 8.75 -13.78
C GLY A 644 9.78 9.52 -12.45
N LEU A 645 8.94 10.54 -12.21
CA LEU A 645 8.81 11.21 -10.91
C LEU A 645 7.73 10.55 -10.04
N TYR A 646 6.64 10.05 -10.62
CA TYR A 646 5.64 9.24 -9.93
C TYR A 646 6.26 7.95 -9.37
N THR A 647 7.12 7.25 -10.13
CA THR A 647 7.84 6.06 -9.63
C THR A 647 8.84 6.37 -8.49
N LYS A 648 9.15 7.64 -8.25
CA LYS A 648 9.99 8.14 -7.15
C LYS A 648 9.20 8.78 -6.00
N ASN A 649 7.87 8.60 -5.94
CA ASN A 649 6.99 9.24 -4.96
C ASN A 649 6.97 10.78 -4.96
N ALA A 650 7.43 11.42 -6.04
CA ALA A 650 7.50 12.87 -6.16
C ALA A 650 6.28 13.53 -6.83
N LEU A 651 5.36 12.71 -7.36
CA LEU A 651 4.07 13.13 -7.92
C LEU A 651 2.94 12.25 -7.39
N ARG A 652 1.72 12.78 -7.44
CA ARG A 652 0.45 12.08 -7.21
C ARG A 652 -0.33 12.04 -8.53
N LEU A 653 -1.10 10.98 -8.75
CA LEU A 653 -1.95 10.80 -9.92
C LEU A 653 -3.40 10.51 -9.47
N TRP A 654 -4.37 11.18 -10.07
CA TRP A 654 -5.79 11.07 -9.74
C TRP A 654 -6.66 10.91 -11.00
N ALA A 655 -7.79 10.21 -10.86
CA ALA A 655 -8.76 10.03 -11.94
C ALA A 655 -9.55 11.31 -12.27
N SER A 656 -9.69 12.24 -11.32
CA SER A 656 -10.41 13.50 -11.51
C SER A 656 -9.75 14.70 -10.79
N PRO A 657 -10.03 15.95 -11.20
CA PRO A 657 -9.52 17.13 -10.51
C PRO A 657 -10.20 17.29 -9.14
N LYS A 658 -9.41 17.52 -8.08
CA LYS A 658 -9.92 17.78 -6.74
C LYS A 658 -10.28 19.27 -6.59
N PRO A 659 -11.45 19.64 -6.02
CA PRO A 659 -11.92 21.02 -5.93
C PRO A 659 -11.27 21.78 -4.76
N VAL A 660 -9.93 21.79 -4.69
CA VAL A 660 -9.14 22.40 -3.61
C VAL A 660 -8.76 23.83 -3.93
N ALA A 661 -8.91 24.75 -2.96
CA ALA A 661 -8.57 26.15 -3.14
C ALA A 661 -7.05 26.34 -3.38
N ARG A 662 -6.71 27.16 -4.39
CA ARG A 662 -5.33 27.56 -4.72
C ARG A 662 -4.73 28.58 -3.74
N GLY A 663 -5.52 29.04 -2.78
CA GLY A 663 -5.20 30.12 -1.86
C GLY A 663 -6.39 30.44 -0.94
N VAL A 664 -6.33 31.59 -0.26
CA VAL A 664 -7.40 32.06 0.63
C VAL A 664 -8.26 33.07 -0.13
N SER A 665 -9.56 32.81 -0.25
CA SER A 665 -10.54 33.77 -0.77
C SER A 665 -11.01 34.74 0.33
N GLU A 666 -11.59 35.88 -0.06
CA GLU A 666 -12.15 36.88 0.88
C GLU A 666 -13.04 36.23 1.95
N ARG A 667 -13.88 35.26 1.54
CA ARG A 667 -14.77 34.49 2.41
C ARG A 667 -14.46 33.00 2.27
N PRO A 668 -13.50 32.48 3.05
CA PRO A 668 -12.97 31.15 2.81
C PRO A 668 -13.97 30.06 3.20
N ARG A 669 -14.06 29.04 2.33
CA ARG A 669 -15.00 27.92 2.44
C ARG A 669 -14.23 26.63 2.66
N ALA A 670 -14.39 26.01 3.83
CA ALA A 670 -13.80 24.72 4.16
C ALA A 670 -14.69 23.55 3.73
N PHE A 671 -14.08 22.39 3.46
CA PHE A 671 -14.76 21.15 3.09
C PHE A 671 -15.82 20.75 4.12
N SER A 672 -17.04 20.43 3.67
CA SER A 672 -18.22 20.16 4.51
C SER A 672 -17.97 19.15 5.63
N PHE A 673 -17.24 18.05 5.36
CA PHE A 673 -16.95 17.04 6.38
C PHE A 673 -15.91 17.52 7.41
N ALA A 674 -14.87 18.23 6.98
CA ALA A 674 -13.90 18.85 7.90
C ALA A 674 -14.58 19.87 8.83
N ARG A 675 -15.51 20.68 8.28
CA ARG A 675 -16.33 21.60 9.09
C ARG A 675 -17.17 20.86 10.12
N TYR A 676 -17.77 19.73 9.74
CA TYR A 676 -18.53 18.88 10.65
C TYR A 676 -17.63 18.30 11.76
N GLN A 677 -16.50 17.67 11.42
CA GLN A 677 -15.52 17.15 12.38
C GLN A 677 -15.05 18.21 13.38
N ALA A 678 -14.74 19.41 12.89
CA ALA A 678 -14.39 20.56 13.71
C ALA A 678 -15.53 20.95 14.68
N SER A 679 -16.77 21.00 14.19
CA SER A 679 -17.95 21.37 14.98
C SER A 679 -18.32 20.36 16.08
N VAL A 680 -17.93 19.09 15.94
CA VAL A 680 -18.13 18.05 16.97
C VAL A 680 -16.89 17.83 17.86
N GLY A 681 -15.89 18.71 17.77
CA GLY A 681 -14.72 18.69 18.66
C GLY A 681 -13.61 17.70 18.29
N SER A 682 -13.63 17.13 17.08
CA SER A 682 -12.64 16.09 16.68
C SER A 682 -11.20 16.63 16.72
N PRO A 683 -10.21 15.85 17.21
CA PRO A 683 -8.80 16.25 17.21
C PRO A 683 -8.18 16.27 15.82
N PHE A 684 -8.84 15.69 14.81
CA PHE A 684 -8.41 15.73 13.41
C PHE A 684 -9.54 16.16 12.46
N CYS A 685 -9.18 16.52 11.24
CA CYS A 685 -10.09 16.79 10.13
C CYS A 685 -9.58 16.10 8.87
N THR A 686 -10.49 15.57 8.05
CA THR A 686 -10.17 14.93 6.77
C THR A 686 -10.13 15.97 5.65
N THR A 687 -9.05 15.99 4.87
CA THR A 687 -8.86 16.90 3.73
C THR A 687 -9.57 16.39 2.48
N LEU A 688 -9.76 17.26 1.48
CA LEU A 688 -10.23 16.87 0.14
C LEU A 688 -9.24 15.94 -0.59
N LEU A 689 -7.98 15.89 -0.14
CA LEU A 689 -6.98 14.94 -0.61
C LEU A 689 -7.26 13.51 -0.10
N HIS A 690 -8.13 13.38 0.91
CA HIS A 690 -8.44 12.18 1.70
C HIS A 690 -7.31 11.77 2.66
N GLU A 691 -6.78 12.78 3.36
CA GLU A 691 -5.70 12.67 4.35
C GLU A 691 -6.19 13.22 5.70
N GLY A 692 -5.70 12.64 6.81
CA GLY A 692 -6.04 13.11 8.17
C GLY A 692 -5.09 14.21 8.64
N VAL A 693 -5.63 15.32 9.12
CA VAL A 693 -4.87 16.48 9.62
C VAL A 693 -5.25 16.79 11.06
N GLN A 694 -4.26 16.80 11.95
CA GLN A 694 -4.44 17.21 13.36
C GLN A 694 -4.81 18.70 13.48
N VAL A 695 -5.78 19.01 14.33
CA VAL A 695 -6.33 20.36 14.54
C VAL A 695 -6.39 20.73 16.02
N ASP A 696 -5.93 21.93 16.37
CA ASP A 696 -6.05 22.48 17.72
C ASP A 696 -7.44 23.11 17.98
N SER A 697 -7.66 23.68 19.16
CA SER A 697 -8.94 24.32 19.50
C SER A 697 -9.21 25.57 18.65
N PHE A 698 -8.18 26.35 18.32
CA PHE A 698 -8.28 27.50 17.43
C PHE A 698 -8.71 27.05 16.03
N ASP A 699 -8.03 26.04 15.46
CA ASP A 699 -8.34 25.45 14.16
C ASP A 699 -9.81 25.02 14.08
N ARG A 700 -10.31 24.28 15.07
CA ARG A 700 -11.70 23.81 15.13
C ARG A 700 -12.70 24.98 15.10
N VAL A 701 -12.44 26.00 15.92
CA VAL A 701 -13.33 27.15 16.10
C VAL A 701 -13.52 27.93 14.80
N ILE A 702 -12.46 28.13 14.02
CA ILE A 702 -12.57 28.77 12.71
C ILE A 702 -13.09 27.81 11.63
N LEU A 703 -12.58 26.58 11.52
CA LEU A 703 -12.99 25.61 10.49
C LEU A 703 -14.50 25.36 10.50
N ALA A 704 -15.11 25.14 11.67
CA ALA A 704 -16.56 24.95 11.78
C ALA A 704 -17.37 26.11 11.15
N ARG A 705 -16.83 27.35 11.22
CA ARG A 705 -17.46 28.60 10.78
C ARG A 705 -17.14 29.01 9.34
N MET A 706 -16.27 28.28 8.64
CA MET A 706 -15.85 28.56 7.25
C MET A 706 -16.83 28.01 6.21
N ASP A 707 -18.06 28.50 6.20
CA ASP A 707 -19.10 28.18 5.20
C ASP A 707 -18.98 28.98 3.89
N GLY A 708 -18.08 29.96 3.81
CA GLY A 708 -18.00 30.92 2.72
C GLY A 708 -18.90 32.15 2.90
N THR A 709 -19.54 32.33 4.07
CA THR A 709 -20.30 33.56 4.40
C THR A 709 -19.49 34.58 5.22
N ARG A 710 -18.45 34.12 5.93
CA ARG A 710 -17.59 34.93 6.80
C ARG A 710 -16.24 35.20 6.14
N ASP A 711 -15.73 36.41 6.35
CA ASP A 711 -14.35 36.79 6.03
C ASP A 711 -13.36 36.48 7.16
N ALA A 712 -12.08 36.79 6.95
CA ALA A 712 -11.03 36.57 7.94
C ALA A 712 -11.22 37.36 9.24
N ALA A 713 -11.83 38.56 9.21
CA ALA A 713 -12.08 39.36 10.41
C ALA A 713 -13.22 38.76 11.24
N ALA A 714 -14.31 38.32 10.59
CA ALA A 714 -15.41 37.61 11.24
C ALA A 714 -14.99 36.24 11.83
N LEU A 715 -14.00 35.57 11.23
CA LEU A 715 -13.39 34.36 11.80
C LEU A 715 -12.47 34.70 12.99
N THR A 716 -11.72 35.80 12.90
CA THR A 716 -10.84 36.31 13.97
C THR A 716 -11.63 36.66 15.22
N GLU A 717 -12.72 37.44 15.10
CA GLU A 717 -13.54 37.82 16.25
C GLU A 717 -14.28 36.62 16.86
N ALA A 718 -14.69 35.65 16.03
CA ALA A 718 -15.23 34.39 16.53
C ALA A 718 -14.20 33.60 17.36
N ALA A 719 -12.92 33.58 16.96
CA ALA A 719 -11.86 32.96 17.76
C ALA A 719 -11.56 33.74 19.06
N LEU A 720 -11.60 35.08 19.02
CA LEU A 720 -11.46 35.94 20.20
C LEU A 720 -12.60 35.74 21.20
N GLU A 721 -13.85 35.55 20.75
CA GLU A 721 -14.97 35.23 21.65
C GLU A 721 -14.75 33.92 22.43
N GLU A 722 -14.36 32.83 21.75
CA GLU A 722 -14.12 31.54 22.43
C GLU A 722 -12.89 31.61 23.36
N ALA A 723 -11.89 32.45 23.03
CA ALA A 723 -10.77 32.71 23.92
C ALA A 723 -11.17 33.52 25.17
N ARG A 724 -12.07 34.52 25.03
CA ARG A 724 -12.67 35.23 26.18
C ARG A 724 -13.56 34.31 27.05
N ARG A 725 -14.08 33.21 26.50
CA ARG A 725 -14.79 32.13 27.22
C ARG A 725 -13.85 31.09 27.86
N GLY A 726 -12.56 31.07 27.46
CA GLY A 726 -11.57 30.10 27.92
C GLY A 726 -11.60 28.75 27.18
N GLU A 727 -12.32 28.65 26.06
CA GLU A 727 -12.41 27.45 25.23
C GLU A 727 -11.23 27.34 24.22
N VAL A 728 -10.62 28.49 23.90
CA VAL A 728 -9.38 28.60 23.14
C VAL A 728 -8.32 29.26 24.01
N SER A 729 -7.09 28.74 24.00
CA SER A 729 -5.92 29.43 24.57
C SER A 729 -4.94 29.76 23.45
N VAL A 730 -4.51 31.02 23.41
CA VAL A 730 -3.36 31.48 22.64
C VAL A 730 -2.38 32.05 23.65
N GLU A 731 -1.15 31.56 23.66
CA GLU A 731 -0.12 32.04 24.60
C GLU A 731 0.93 32.88 23.87
N MET A 732 1.31 34.00 24.48
CA MET A 732 2.40 34.84 24.04
C MET A 732 3.36 35.02 25.21
N ASN A 733 4.64 34.65 25.02
CA ASN A 733 5.66 34.64 26.07
C ASN A 733 5.29 33.82 27.34
N GLY A 734 4.46 32.77 27.19
CA GLY A 734 4.01 31.92 28.30
C GLY A 734 2.88 32.52 29.16
N ALA A 735 2.17 33.52 28.64
CA ALA A 735 0.97 34.08 29.25
C ALA A 735 -0.21 34.07 28.24
N PRO A 736 -1.47 33.83 28.69
CA PRO A 736 -2.63 33.92 27.82
C PRO A 736 -2.77 35.30 27.16
N CYS A 737 -3.01 35.30 25.85
CA CYS A 737 -3.19 36.48 25.03
C CYS A 737 -4.63 36.54 24.48
N VAL A 738 -5.20 37.75 24.44
CA VAL A 738 -6.50 38.05 23.82
C VAL A 738 -6.42 39.31 22.94
N SER A 739 -5.23 39.60 22.41
CA SER A 739 -5.02 40.74 21.49
C SER A 739 -5.63 40.45 20.13
N ALA A 740 -6.40 41.41 19.59
CA ALA A 740 -7.05 41.25 18.30
C ALA A 740 -6.06 41.09 17.15
N ASP A 741 -4.97 41.87 17.16
CA ASP A 741 -3.93 41.83 16.13
C ASP A 741 -3.23 40.46 16.07
N VAL A 742 -2.96 39.87 17.24
CA VAL A 742 -2.34 38.54 17.37
C VAL A 742 -3.29 37.46 16.86
N PHE A 743 -4.59 37.57 17.15
CA PHE A 743 -5.59 36.62 16.62
C PHE A 743 -5.80 36.78 15.11
N ALA A 744 -5.66 37.99 14.56
CA ALA A 744 -5.71 38.24 13.13
C ALA A 744 -4.51 37.60 12.41
N GLU A 745 -3.29 37.82 12.91
CA GLU A 745 -2.07 37.21 12.37
C GLU A 745 -2.15 35.67 12.41
N ILE A 746 -2.55 35.09 13.55
CA ILE A 746 -2.75 33.64 13.67
C ILE A 746 -3.83 33.16 12.69
N THR A 747 -4.95 33.89 12.55
CA THR A 747 -6.01 33.51 11.61
C THR A 747 -5.50 33.48 10.17
N GLU A 748 -4.75 34.49 9.71
CA GLU A 748 -4.13 34.48 8.38
C GLU A 748 -3.17 33.29 8.20
N GLN A 749 -2.29 33.03 9.17
CA GLN A 749 -1.38 31.88 9.14
C GLN A 749 -2.13 30.54 9.11
N LYS A 750 -3.22 30.38 9.87
CA LYS A 750 -4.06 29.17 9.83
C LYS A 750 -4.80 29.02 8.50
N LEU A 751 -5.34 30.10 7.93
CA LEU A 751 -6.00 30.07 6.61
C LEU A 751 -5.01 29.64 5.50
N LEU A 752 -3.79 30.19 5.49
CA LEU A 752 -2.72 29.79 4.58
C LEU A 752 -2.23 28.34 4.82
N ARG A 753 -2.32 27.82 6.04
CA ARG A 753 -2.10 26.40 6.34
C ARG A 753 -3.23 25.54 5.75
N PHE A 754 -4.49 25.90 5.95
CA PHE A 754 -5.64 25.12 5.45
C PHE A 754 -5.72 25.04 3.93
N ALA A 755 -5.37 26.13 3.22
CA ALA A 755 -5.23 26.11 1.76
C ALA A 755 -4.19 25.06 1.32
N ARG A 756 -2.96 25.15 1.85
CA ARG A 756 -1.86 24.21 1.56
C ARG A 756 -2.14 22.77 1.95
N MET A 757 -3.04 22.52 2.91
CA MET A 757 -3.45 21.18 3.35
C MET A 757 -4.68 20.64 2.60
N GLY A 758 -5.30 21.41 1.69
CA GLY A 758 -6.47 20.94 0.93
C GLY A 758 -7.73 20.81 1.79
N LEU A 759 -7.86 21.63 2.84
CA LEU A 759 -9.07 21.76 3.65
C LEU A 759 -10.07 22.78 3.07
N LEU A 760 -9.61 23.67 2.19
CA LEU A 760 -10.43 24.71 1.55
C LEU A 760 -10.88 24.29 0.15
N MET A 761 -12.09 24.68 -0.22
CA MET A 761 -12.68 24.45 -1.56
C MET A 761 -12.51 25.69 -2.45
N GLU A 762 -12.35 25.48 -3.77
CA GLU A 762 -12.54 26.55 -4.78
C GLU A 762 -13.93 27.18 -4.69
#